data_AF-A0A651HTL1-F1
#
_entry.id   AF-A0A651HTL1-F1
#
_cell.length_a   1.000
_cell.length_b   1.000
_cell.length_c   1.000
_cell.angle_alpha   90.00
_cell.angle_beta   90.00
_cell.angle_gamma   90.00
#
_symmetry.space_group_name_H-M   'P 1'
#
loop_
_entity.id
_entity.type
_entity.pdbx_description
1 polymer ?
#
loop_
_entity_poly.entity_id
_entity_poly.type
_entity_poly.pdbx_seq_one_letter_code
_entity_poly.pdbx_strand_id
1 'polypeptide(L)'
;LGQVLGRGDVPGLLALAAWTRLEGLPQVGEGPPTATPELLDAVLRSLATGDDAVLPPGLHRCRDEASPVDATLCSLELLVPRLPARAGLELTEEANRLLVLYREAGRIEAGEGGQLLGPLQRYAEGVLEDASHRRGSLPGLADLTWGHPAVAEFRELAQAGGRGLVDDGEAVVAQYRQILSGLASTGDRVQSGFDDVEDGIRGRLAWAEERSLAYLASRSALLSGLEEGAARRLQMFGEAAADLRLEGRLFGRNVRDFGRDAAVSLLSGNVVGVAASVASFFEMTPGGVGMGAAGDVRALRDAVDELRADLEERHGLVELRLDALLDTVDDGMARLERLVESSHREVQSELMEVRRSLEGLEERLARSEATLAAYMQAGFDRDHARTLVRCLEHRSRHLPPFDRMDFGTFAGCLTEFRVRGERDARDALLADRTTPVSDEAVREAFRDLSSENLAHRLPLLARVGVDLYGYGALDRGRGVANPLEWRLAADAYLTMLDAWPEHAQGVAPGDLEALLAVGTEVEGVLKAVTGRRTSGQGAGAGPGAMAGQGTGEGTEMGVLGPVLAEYRRELDALVAEADRLATRHRQAQLRRVDPASLLNRIHSDHRGGSGAGRDPHAEGRQPLEVPEWLRNTIPPEVRTAAVLALEEPELVFRTSITYEVNRENFRRRFIFWKRHDRRTMAHGVVEVELRLDEGRSVWTHRVELPPFVRRLETMGGGEDSGSVREVRMEEPDPHGTLLRTLWPQAARGVEGWSLASPRGGLRAELDRAIADELRRYESVSLTRVFGAVCMDDGAAATGLAGLDGADLESAVRIRSALDGLSLTRAVLSAAVALGLPGALERDDELRELLTGSDGLLDRAGLCGAVAQGGSALRVVWLEEAPRERAERMGGLLAERVSLQDGPLGIPLAVERTNEELRTAIRLQRMRALAASRAESDR
;
A
#
# COMPACT_ATOMS: atom_id res chain seq x y z
N LEU A 1 9.02 -54.26 22.75
CA LEU A 1 7.77 -53.76 22.11
C LEU A 1 6.71 -54.85 21.88
N GLY A 2 6.98 -55.90 21.09
CA GLY A 2 5.95 -56.93 20.77
C GLY A 2 5.31 -57.62 22.00
N GLN A 3 6.10 -57.93 23.03
CA GLN A 3 5.59 -58.47 24.30
C GLN A 3 4.75 -57.47 25.10
N VAL A 4 5.12 -56.18 25.08
CA VAL A 4 4.41 -55.10 25.78
C VAL A 4 3.04 -54.87 25.15
N LEU A 5 2.98 -54.81 23.82
CA LEU A 5 1.73 -54.69 23.07
C LEU A 5 0.84 -55.92 23.23
N GLY A 6 1.43 -57.14 23.24
CA GLY A 6 0.69 -58.39 23.41
C GLY A 6 0.06 -58.56 24.80
N ARG A 7 0.63 -57.92 25.83
CA ARG A 7 0.10 -57.94 27.21
C ARG A 7 -0.78 -56.75 27.55
N GLY A 8 -0.84 -55.72 26.70
CA GLY A 8 -1.51 -54.47 27.03
C GLY A 8 -0.86 -53.71 28.19
N ASP A 9 0.44 -53.87 28.39
CA ASP A 9 1.18 -53.34 29.54
C ASP A 9 1.41 -51.83 29.39
N VAL A 10 0.45 -51.05 29.88
CA VAL A 10 0.42 -49.58 29.78
C VAL A 10 1.64 -48.92 30.44
N PRO A 11 2.08 -49.29 31.66
CA PRO A 11 3.32 -48.76 32.21
C PRO A 11 4.53 -49.07 31.32
N GLY A 12 4.56 -50.26 30.71
CA GLY A 12 5.61 -50.63 29.78
C GLY A 12 5.62 -49.82 28.49
N LEU A 13 4.45 -49.44 27.97
CA LEU A 13 4.33 -48.56 26.81
C LEU A 13 4.84 -47.15 27.11
N LEU A 14 4.46 -46.61 28.27
CA LEU A 14 4.90 -45.28 28.71
C LEU A 14 6.41 -45.24 28.97
N ALA A 15 6.97 -46.27 29.61
CA ALA A 15 8.42 -46.36 29.85
C ALA A 15 9.23 -46.47 28.54
N LEU A 16 8.75 -47.24 27.56
CA LEU A 16 9.37 -47.34 26.23
C LEU A 16 9.34 -46.00 25.50
N ALA A 17 8.22 -45.28 25.56
CA ALA A 17 8.09 -43.98 24.90
C ALA A 17 8.92 -42.88 25.57
N ALA A 18 9.06 -42.92 26.90
CA ALA A 18 10.00 -42.06 27.62
C ALA A 18 11.45 -42.35 27.20
N TRP A 19 11.83 -43.63 27.12
CA TRP A 19 13.19 -44.04 26.79
C TRP A 19 13.63 -43.57 25.39
N THR A 20 12.78 -43.77 24.38
CA THR A 20 13.10 -43.39 22.99
C THR A 20 13.29 -41.89 22.80
N ARG A 21 12.64 -41.05 23.64
CA ARG A 21 12.87 -39.60 23.60
C ARG A 21 14.10 -39.16 24.37
N LEU A 22 14.43 -39.86 25.46
CA LEU A 22 15.60 -39.55 26.27
C LEU A 22 16.92 -39.98 25.60
N GLU A 23 16.92 -41.03 24.77
CA GLU A 23 18.10 -41.43 23.97
C GLU A 23 18.55 -40.35 22.96
N GLY A 24 17.68 -39.40 22.59
CA GLY A 24 17.99 -38.32 21.65
C GLY A 24 18.61 -37.07 22.27
N LEU A 25 18.74 -36.99 23.59
CA LEU A 25 19.30 -35.80 24.27
C LEU A 25 20.82 -35.91 24.40
N PRO A 26 21.61 -34.90 24.00
CA PRO A 26 23.05 -34.90 24.24
C PRO A 26 23.31 -34.97 25.74
N GLN A 27 24.18 -35.89 26.17
CA GLN A 27 24.55 -36.02 27.58
C GLN A 27 25.22 -34.74 28.06
N VAL A 28 24.46 -33.89 28.77
CA VAL A 28 24.98 -32.67 29.36
C VAL A 28 25.76 -33.05 30.62
N GLY A 29 27.09 -32.92 30.51
CA GLY A 29 28.17 -32.91 31.51
C GLY A 29 27.92 -33.33 32.96
N GLU A 30 28.78 -34.25 33.44
CA GLU A 30 29.31 -34.47 34.80
C GLU A 30 28.50 -34.02 36.04
N GLY A 31 27.17 -34.14 36.01
CA GLY A 31 26.34 -34.17 37.21
C GLY A 31 26.28 -35.60 37.78
N PRO A 32 26.03 -35.78 39.10
CA PRO A 32 25.86 -37.12 39.67
C PRO A 32 24.78 -37.88 38.88
N PRO A 33 24.95 -39.20 38.65
CA PRO A 33 24.05 -39.98 37.82
C PRO A 33 22.63 -39.81 38.33
N THR A 34 21.81 -39.10 37.57
CA THR A 34 20.38 -38.98 37.89
C THR A 34 19.78 -40.37 37.73
N ALA A 35 18.99 -40.83 38.70
CA ALA A 35 18.40 -42.18 38.79
C ALA A 35 17.48 -42.57 37.59
N THR A 36 17.41 -41.73 36.56
CA THR A 36 16.51 -41.79 35.42
C THR A 36 16.79 -42.98 34.49
N PRO A 37 18.05 -43.25 34.07
CA PRO A 37 18.34 -44.38 33.20
C PRO A 37 18.15 -45.71 33.94
N GLU A 38 18.54 -45.80 35.22
CA GLU A 38 18.39 -47.01 36.02
C GLU A 38 16.93 -47.36 36.32
N LEU A 39 16.08 -46.36 36.59
CA LEU A 39 14.65 -46.56 36.82
C LEU A 39 13.95 -47.05 35.55
N LEU A 40 14.19 -46.39 34.41
CA LEU A 40 13.59 -46.79 33.14
C LEU A 40 14.13 -48.14 32.68
N ASP A 41 15.43 -48.40 32.85
CA ASP A 41 16.04 -49.69 32.55
C ASP A 41 15.55 -50.82 33.48
N ALA A 42 15.26 -50.54 34.75
CA ALA A 42 14.61 -51.50 35.66
C ALA A 42 13.18 -51.83 35.22
N VAL A 43 12.40 -50.84 34.77
CA VAL A 43 11.06 -51.06 34.21
C VAL A 43 11.14 -51.85 32.90
N LEU A 44 12.08 -51.51 32.01
CA LEU A 44 12.32 -52.24 30.76
C LEU A 44 12.83 -53.67 30.98
N ARG A 45 13.68 -53.89 32.00
CA ARG A 45 14.14 -55.24 32.40
C ARG A 45 13.01 -56.08 32.97
N SER A 46 12.16 -55.52 33.84
CA SER A 46 10.96 -56.23 34.31
C SER A 46 10.03 -56.61 33.15
N LEU A 47 9.86 -55.73 32.15
CA LEU A 47 9.09 -56.05 30.94
C LEU A 47 9.68 -57.21 30.15
N ALA A 48 11.01 -57.25 30.02
CA ALA A 48 11.73 -58.26 29.26
C ALA A 48 11.75 -59.64 29.96
N THR A 49 11.87 -59.66 31.29
CA THR A 49 11.97 -60.91 32.06
C THR A 49 10.61 -61.42 32.55
N GLY A 50 9.60 -60.55 32.65
CA GLY A 50 8.34 -60.84 33.33
C GLY A 50 8.49 -60.99 34.84
N ASP A 51 9.62 -60.57 35.41
CA ASP A 51 9.85 -60.58 36.85
C ASP A 51 9.39 -59.23 37.45
N ASP A 52 8.24 -59.26 38.11
CA ASP A 52 7.65 -58.08 38.76
C ASP A 52 8.42 -57.67 40.03
N ALA A 53 9.34 -58.49 40.54
CA ALA A 53 10.16 -58.16 41.71
C ALA A 53 11.13 -56.99 41.46
N VAL A 54 11.36 -56.64 40.19
CA VAL A 54 12.26 -55.55 39.76
C VAL A 54 11.51 -54.22 39.52
N LEU A 55 10.17 -54.23 39.52
CA LEU A 55 9.40 -52.99 39.33
C LEU A 55 9.53 -52.04 40.53
N PRO A 56 9.57 -50.72 40.29
CA PRO A 56 9.41 -49.76 41.37
C PRO A 56 8.10 -50.01 42.13
N PRO A 57 8.12 -49.94 43.49
CA PRO A 57 6.95 -50.28 44.29
C PRO A 57 5.72 -49.49 43.84
N GLY A 58 4.62 -50.22 43.62
CA GLY A 58 3.33 -49.69 43.17
C GLY A 58 3.01 -49.91 41.69
N LEU A 59 4.01 -50.07 40.81
CA LEU A 59 3.77 -50.18 39.35
C LEU A 59 3.04 -51.47 38.94
N HIS A 60 3.18 -52.55 39.72
CA HIS A 60 2.43 -53.79 39.51
C HIS A 60 0.92 -53.54 39.58
N ARG A 61 0.47 -52.68 40.51
CA ARG A 61 -0.94 -52.34 40.65
C ARG A 61 -1.49 -51.65 39.39
N CYS A 62 -0.69 -50.81 38.75
CA CYS A 62 -1.08 -50.13 37.51
C CYS A 62 -1.19 -51.09 36.32
N ARG A 63 -0.47 -52.21 36.33
CA ARG A 63 -0.60 -53.26 35.30
C ARG A 63 -1.90 -54.04 35.45
N ASP A 64 -2.35 -54.22 36.70
CA ASP A 64 -3.55 -54.97 37.03
C ASP A 64 -4.85 -54.16 36.86
N GLU A 65 -4.76 -52.87 36.52
CA GLU A 65 -5.92 -52.03 36.27
C GLU A 65 -6.66 -52.48 35.01
N ALA A 66 -7.95 -52.83 35.17
CA ALA A 66 -8.79 -53.32 34.08
C ALA A 66 -9.09 -52.23 33.02
N SER A 67 -9.06 -50.96 33.44
CA SER A 67 -9.26 -49.81 32.58
C SER A 67 -7.90 -49.34 32.05
N PRO A 68 -7.72 -49.23 30.72
CA PRO A 68 -6.47 -48.72 30.17
C PRO A 68 -6.23 -47.25 30.56
N VAL A 69 -7.31 -46.52 30.90
CA VAL A 69 -7.24 -45.14 31.40
C VAL A 69 -6.66 -45.12 32.82
N ASP A 70 -7.21 -45.94 33.72
CA ASP A 70 -6.73 -46.01 35.11
C ASP A 70 -5.31 -46.56 35.17
N ALA A 71 -4.98 -47.54 34.32
CA ALA A 71 -3.62 -48.02 34.13
C ALA A 71 -2.66 -46.90 33.71
N THR A 72 -3.10 -46.01 32.81
CA THR A 72 -2.31 -44.87 32.31
C THR A 72 -2.09 -43.82 33.40
N LEU A 73 -3.16 -43.46 34.12
CA LEU A 73 -3.11 -42.46 35.18
C LEU A 73 -2.28 -42.94 36.37
N CYS A 74 -2.49 -44.20 36.80
CA CYS A 74 -1.70 -44.85 37.84
C CYS A 74 -0.20 -44.89 37.47
N SER A 75 0.11 -45.18 36.21
CA SER A 75 1.50 -45.21 35.72
C SER A 75 2.15 -43.82 35.75
N LEU A 76 1.42 -42.77 35.34
CA LEU A 76 1.91 -41.39 35.42
C LEU A 76 2.19 -40.98 36.86
N GLU A 77 1.26 -41.27 37.77
CA GLU A 77 1.37 -40.92 39.18
C GLU A 77 2.65 -41.48 39.82
N LEU A 78 3.05 -42.70 39.43
CA LEU A 78 4.23 -43.38 39.97
C LEU A 78 5.53 -43.10 39.23
N LEU A 79 5.48 -42.73 37.95
CA LEU A 79 6.67 -42.51 37.11
C LEU A 79 7.10 -41.06 37.09
N VAL A 80 6.18 -40.10 36.88
CA VAL A 80 6.50 -38.67 36.70
C VAL A 80 7.31 -38.08 37.88
N PRO A 81 7.00 -38.35 39.16
CA PRO A 81 7.75 -37.78 40.28
C PRO A 81 9.19 -38.32 40.39
N ARG A 82 9.50 -39.43 39.71
CA ARG A 82 10.81 -40.08 39.71
C ARG A 82 11.65 -39.71 38.49
N LEU A 83 11.10 -38.93 37.56
CA LEU A 83 11.76 -38.45 36.36
C LEU A 83 12.18 -36.98 36.51
N PRO A 84 13.25 -36.53 35.83
CA PRO A 84 13.53 -35.11 35.64
C PRO A 84 12.31 -34.38 35.07
N ALA A 85 12.09 -33.12 35.47
CA ALA A 85 10.88 -32.36 35.12
C ALA A 85 10.55 -32.39 33.60
N ARG A 86 11.56 -32.29 32.75
CA ARG A 86 11.40 -32.39 31.28
C ARG A 86 10.90 -33.78 30.84
N ALA A 87 11.49 -34.85 31.37
CA ALA A 87 11.09 -36.22 31.08
C ALA A 87 9.69 -36.53 31.63
N GLY A 88 9.34 -35.98 32.79
CA GLY A 88 8.00 -36.08 33.38
C GLY A 88 6.93 -35.39 32.51
N LEU A 89 7.24 -34.22 31.96
CA LEU A 89 6.39 -33.51 31.00
C LEU A 89 6.18 -34.32 29.72
N GLU A 90 7.26 -34.78 29.10
CA GLU A 90 7.20 -35.58 27.87
C GLU A 90 6.42 -36.90 28.08
N LEU A 91 6.56 -37.54 29.25
CA LEU A 91 5.79 -38.73 29.62
C LEU A 91 4.30 -38.43 29.78
N THR A 92 3.96 -37.27 30.34
CA THR A 92 2.57 -36.82 30.53
C THR A 92 1.90 -36.53 29.18
N GLU A 93 2.63 -35.93 28.23
CA GLU A 93 2.15 -35.72 26.87
C GLU A 93 1.90 -37.04 26.14
N GLU A 94 2.76 -38.03 26.33
CA GLU A 94 2.60 -39.32 25.67
C GLU A 94 1.43 -40.12 26.25
N ALA A 95 1.24 -40.06 27.57
CA ALA A 95 0.05 -40.61 28.21
C ALA A 95 -1.24 -39.97 27.68
N ASN A 96 -1.24 -38.65 27.44
CA ASN A 96 -2.37 -37.99 26.83
C ASN A 96 -2.65 -38.51 25.40
N ARG A 97 -1.60 -38.75 24.59
CA ARG A 97 -1.75 -39.37 23.27
C ARG A 97 -2.32 -40.78 23.36
N LEU A 98 -1.84 -41.60 24.31
CA LEU A 98 -2.36 -42.95 24.56
C LEU A 98 -3.85 -42.93 24.93
N LEU A 99 -4.28 -41.98 25.77
CA LEU A 99 -5.70 -41.83 26.14
C LEU A 99 -6.59 -41.43 24.96
N VAL A 100 -6.10 -40.56 24.07
CA VAL A 100 -6.80 -40.23 22.82
C VAL A 100 -6.96 -41.47 21.94
N LEU A 101 -5.91 -42.27 21.81
CA LEU A 101 -5.96 -43.52 21.04
C LEU A 101 -6.92 -44.54 21.65
N TYR A 102 -7.01 -44.64 22.98
CA TYR A 102 -8.00 -45.49 23.64
C TYR A 102 -9.44 -45.02 23.37
N ARG A 103 -9.67 -43.72 23.32
CA ARG A 103 -10.97 -43.14 22.96
C ARG A 103 -11.35 -43.46 21.52
N GLU A 104 -10.43 -43.29 20.57
CA GLU A 104 -10.66 -43.58 19.15
C GLU A 104 -10.90 -45.06 18.89
N ALA A 105 -10.24 -45.94 19.65
CA ALA A 105 -10.46 -47.38 19.59
C ALA A 105 -11.77 -47.84 20.25
N GLY A 106 -12.61 -46.92 20.74
CA GLY A 106 -13.87 -47.23 21.42
C GLY A 106 -13.67 -47.93 22.76
N ARG A 107 -12.49 -47.82 23.37
CA ARG A 107 -12.17 -48.38 24.70
C ARG A 107 -12.53 -47.43 25.85
N ILE A 108 -13.01 -46.23 25.53
CA ILE A 108 -13.55 -45.24 26.47
C ILE A 108 -14.91 -44.80 25.94
N GLU A 109 -15.96 -44.85 26.75
CA GLU A 109 -17.30 -44.40 26.35
C GLU A 109 -17.34 -42.86 26.22
N ALA A 110 -18.06 -42.34 25.22
CA ALA A 110 -18.08 -40.92 24.85
C ALA A 110 -18.57 -39.95 25.96
N GLY A 111 -19.15 -40.47 27.05
CA GLY A 111 -19.57 -39.70 28.23
C GLY A 111 -18.49 -39.52 29.30
N GLU A 112 -17.48 -40.39 29.38
CA GLU A 112 -16.45 -40.34 30.44
C GLU A 112 -15.30 -39.39 30.09
N GLY A 113 -15.05 -39.14 28.80
CA GLY A 113 -13.90 -38.35 28.33
C GLY A 113 -13.87 -36.89 28.81
N GLY A 114 -15.01 -36.30 29.16
CA GLY A 114 -15.09 -34.94 29.70
C GLY A 114 -14.79 -34.83 31.20
N GLN A 115 -15.01 -35.91 31.97
CA GLN A 115 -14.69 -35.98 33.40
C GLN A 115 -13.25 -36.48 33.64
N LEU A 116 -12.67 -37.24 32.70
CA LEU A 116 -11.35 -37.87 32.82
C LEU A 116 -10.17 -36.93 32.52
N LEU A 117 -10.37 -35.80 31.84
CA LEU A 117 -9.30 -34.82 31.55
C LEU A 117 -8.98 -33.91 32.76
N GLY A 118 -9.95 -33.66 33.63
CA GLY A 118 -9.78 -32.81 34.82
C GLY A 118 -8.77 -33.33 35.86
N PRO A 119 -8.66 -34.64 36.12
CA PRO A 119 -7.61 -35.21 36.98
C PRO A 119 -6.19 -35.11 36.40
N LEU A 120 -6.01 -35.29 35.09
CA LEU A 120 -4.72 -35.16 34.40
C LEU A 120 -4.19 -33.73 34.41
N GLN A 121 -5.10 -32.78 34.19
CA GLN A 121 -4.78 -31.36 34.25
C GLN A 121 -4.38 -30.93 35.68
N ARG A 122 -5.14 -31.34 36.70
CA ARG A 122 -4.78 -31.08 38.11
C ARG A 122 -3.47 -31.73 38.54
N TYR A 123 -3.13 -32.90 38.00
CA TYR A 123 -1.86 -33.57 38.25
C TYR A 123 -0.68 -32.80 37.62
N ALA A 124 -0.81 -32.35 36.36
CA ALA A 124 0.21 -31.56 35.68
C ALA A 124 0.43 -30.18 36.34
N GLU A 125 -0.64 -29.53 36.79
CA GLU A 125 -0.61 -28.29 37.56
C GLU A 125 0.16 -28.47 38.88
N GLY A 126 -0.13 -29.54 39.64
CA GLY A 126 0.57 -29.85 40.90
C GLY A 126 2.06 -30.16 40.73
N VAL A 127 2.46 -30.82 39.64
CA VAL A 127 3.88 -31.12 39.35
C VAL A 127 4.68 -29.85 39.01
N LEU A 128 4.06 -28.89 38.32
CA LEU A 128 4.69 -27.60 37.97
C LEU A 128 4.82 -26.68 39.18
N GLU A 129 3.82 -26.66 40.06
CA GLU A 129 3.82 -25.87 41.29
C GLU A 129 4.93 -26.36 42.25
N ASP A 130 5.09 -27.68 42.41
CA ASP A 130 6.11 -28.30 43.28
C ASP A 130 7.54 -28.14 42.71
N ALA A 131 7.69 -28.09 41.39
CA ALA A 131 8.97 -27.78 40.72
C ALA A 131 9.37 -26.30 40.83
N SER A 132 8.38 -25.39 40.90
CA SER A 132 8.61 -23.96 41.06
C SER A 132 9.10 -23.60 42.47
N HIS A 133 8.58 -24.26 43.50
CA HIS A 133 9.00 -24.04 44.89
C HIS A 133 10.44 -24.50 45.19
N ARG A 134 11.00 -25.42 44.39
CA ARG A 134 12.38 -25.90 44.56
C ARG A 134 13.45 -25.04 43.87
N ARG A 135 13.08 -24.01 43.09
CA ARG A 135 14.02 -23.14 42.34
C ARG A 135 14.49 -21.87 43.08
N GLY A 136 13.98 -21.61 44.28
CA GLY A 136 14.28 -20.40 45.04
C GLY A 136 15.58 -20.44 45.85
N SER A 137 16.74 -20.72 45.24
CA SER A 137 18.05 -20.35 45.84
C SER A 137 19.23 -20.47 44.86
N LEU A 138 19.67 -19.38 44.23
CA LEU A 138 21.05 -19.21 43.73
C LEU A 138 21.47 -17.72 43.77
N PRO A 139 22.51 -17.33 44.54
CA PRO A 139 23.17 -16.03 44.45
C PRO A 139 24.35 -16.09 43.46
N GLY A 140 24.56 -15.06 42.62
CA GLY A 140 25.78 -14.98 41.79
C GLY A 140 25.72 -14.21 40.46
N LEU A 141 24.79 -13.27 40.27
CA LEU A 141 24.63 -12.56 38.99
C LEU A 141 25.44 -11.25 38.87
N ALA A 142 26.09 -10.79 39.96
CA ALA A 142 26.88 -9.56 39.97
C ALA A 142 28.33 -9.76 39.47
N ASP A 143 28.87 -10.97 39.53
CA ASP A 143 30.26 -11.26 39.13
C ASP A 143 30.43 -11.48 37.62
N LEU A 144 29.35 -11.75 36.88
CA LEU A 144 29.39 -11.99 35.43
C LEU A 144 29.44 -10.70 34.59
N THR A 145 29.12 -9.54 35.17
CA THR A 145 29.11 -8.25 34.44
C THR A 145 30.47 -7.54 34.39
N TRP A 146 31.44 -7.93 35.22
CA TRP A 146 32.74 -7.21 35.34
C TRP A 146 33.96 -7.93 34.75
N GLY A 147 33.80 -9.13 34.21
CA GLY A 147 34.88 -9.93 33.63
C GLY A 147 34.96 -9.92 32.10
N HIS A 148 34.22 -9.06 31.39
CA HIS A 148 34.11 -9.13 29.94
C HIS A 148 35.26 -8.40 29.21
N PRO A 149 36.05 -9.09 28.35
CA PRO A 149 37.25 -8.54 27.68
C PRO A 149 37.00 -7.27 26.84
N ALA A 150 35.80 -7.11 26.28
CA ALA A 150 35.45 -5.97 25.43
C ALA A 150 35.40 -4.61 26.16
N VAL A 151 35.35 -4.58 27.50
CA VAL A 151 35.34 -3.32 28.28
C VAL A 151 36.77 -2.85 28.60
N ALA A 152 37.79 -3.72 28.47
CA ALA A 152 39.19 -3.36 28.65
C ALA A 152 39.80 -2.71 27.39
N GLU A 153 39.39 -3.16 26.19
CA GLU A 153 39.89 -2.66 24.90
C GLU A 153 39.47 -1.21 24.61
N PHE A 154 38.32 -0.77 25.10
CA PHE A 154 37.83 0.60 24.90
C PHE A 154 38.62 1.66 25.71
N ARG A 155 39.43 1.22 26.68
CA ARG A 155 40.20 2.10 27.57
C ARG A 155 41.58 2.46 27.00
N GLU A 156 42.16 1.61 26.16
CA GLU A 156 43.49 1.83 25.56
C GLU A 156 43.45 2.72 24.31
N LEU A 157 42.36 2.66 23.53
CA LEU A 157 42.18 3.48 22.33
C LEU A 157 41.92 4.98 22.63
N ALA A 158 41.56 5.32 23.86
CA ALA A 158 41.34 6.70 24.29
C ALA A 158 42.62 7.46 24.73
N GLN A 159 43.79 6.82 24.76
CA GLN A 159 45.00 7.40 25.39
C GLN A 159 46.16 7.74 24.45
N ALA A 160 46.12 7.43 23.15
CA ALA A 160 47.26 7.67 22.26
C ALA A 160 46.94 8.71 21.16
N GLY A 161 47.25 9.98 21.44
CA GLY A 161 47.16 11.07 20.47
C GLY A 161 48.44 11.29 19.65
N GLY A 162 48.25 11.69 18.38
CA GLY A 162 48.95 12.84 17.78
C GLY A 162 50.29 12.70 17.03
N ARG A 163 50.18 12.65 15.69
CA ARG A 163 50.97 13.33 14.62
C ARG A 163 52.47 13.02 14.36
N GLY A 164 52.75 12.66 13.10
CA GLY A 164 53.67 13.42 12.24
C GLY A 164 54.76 12.67 11.45
N LEU A 165 54.71 12.79 10.11
CA LEU A 165 55.66 12.37 9.05
C LEU A 165 55.71 10.85 8.77
N VAL A 166 55.61 10.35 7.53
CA VAL A 166 56.35 10.77 6.32
C VAL A 166 55.49 10.56 5.06
N ASP A 167 55.39 11.64 4.28
CA ASP A 167 54.49 11.92 3.15
C ASP A 167 54.93 11.40 1.76
N ASP A 168 55.75 10.34 1.64
CA ASP A 168 56.15 9.82 0.30
C ASP A 168 55.62 8.40 -0.02
N GLY A 169 54.77 7.84 0.85
CA GLY A 169 54.02 6.60 0.61
C GLY A 169 52.56 6.81 0.14
N GLU A 170 52.07 8.05 0.18
CA GLU A 170 50.64 8.34 -0.03
C GLU A 170 50.17 8.19 -1.48
N ALA A 171 51.02 8.33 -2.50
CA ALA A 171 50.57 8.20 -3.89
C ALA A 171 50.27 6.74 -4.31
N VAL A 172 51.05 5.77 -3.82
CA VAL A 172 50.87 4.33 -4.11
C VAL A 172 49.81 3.73 -3.18
N VAL A 173 49.77 4.16 -1.91
CA VAL A 173 48.73 3.74 -0.96
C VAL A 173 47.39 4.41 -1.26
N ALA A 174 47.32 5.62 -1.82
CA ALA A 174 46.06 6.21 -2.28
C ALA A 174 45.50 5.47 -3.50
N GLN A 175 46.34 5.01 -4.42
CA GLN A 175 45.90 4.24 -5.59
C GLN A 175 45.43 2.82 -5.19
N TYR A 176 46.13 2.17 -4.25
CA TYR A 176 45.68 0.90 -3.66
C TYR A 176 44.47 1.06 -2.73
N ARG A 177 44.35 2.17 -1.98
CA ARG A 177 43.15 2.52 -1.20
C ARG A 177 41.97 2.88 -2.07
N GLN A 178 42.15 3.47 -3.25
CA GLN A 178 41.07 3.78 -4.17
C GLN A 178 40.51 2.52 -4.84
N ILE A 179 41.36 1.54 -5.12
CA ILE A 179 40.97 0.20 -5.60
C ILE A 179 40.31 -0.60 -4.46
N LEU A 180 40.90 -0.59 -3.26
CA LEU A 180 40.32 -1.25 -2.09
C LEU A 180 39.10 -0.53 -1.53
N SER A 181 38.91 0.77 -1.71
CA SER A 181 37.67 1.50 -1.39
C SER A 181 36.62 1.34 -2.47
N GLY A 182 37.00 1.03 -3.72
CA GLY A 182 36.08 0.56 -4.75
C GLY A 182 35.53 -0.83 -4.43
N LEU A 183 36.38 -1.73 -3.93
CA LEU A 183 35.99 -3.06 -3.48
C LEU A 183 35.29 -3.03 -2.11
N ALA A 184 35.75 -2.20 -1.17
CA ALA A 184 35.14 -2.00 0.13
C ALA A 184 33.88 -1.12 0.09
N SER A 185 33.65 -0.28 -0.92
CA SER A 185 32.33 0.38 -1.10
C SER A 185 31.30 -0.56 -1.72
N THR A 186 31.75 -1.62 -2.41
CA THR A 186 30.88 -2.72 -2.82
C THR A 186 30.60 -3.63 -1.61
N GLY A 187 31.61 -3.88 -0.78
CA GLY A 187 31.49 -4.51 0.54
C GLY A 187 30.59 -3.73 1.49
N ASP A 188 30.75 -2.41 1.63
CA ASP A 188 29.96 -1.51 2.47
C ASP A 188 28.56 -1.29 1.90
N ARG A 189 28.33 -1.38 0.57
CA ARG A 189 26.98 -1.37 0.00
C ARG A 189 26.25 -2.69 0.26
N VAL A 190 26.95 -3.81 0.15
CA VAL A 190 26.40 -5.14 0.48
C VAL A 190 26.19 -5.26 2.00
N GLN A 191 27.14 -4.79 2.81
CA GLN A 191 27.08 -4.72 4.27
C GLN A 191 26.01 -3.73 4.71
N SER A 192 25.88 -2.54 4.10
CA SER A 192 24.78 -1.61 4.39
C SER A 192 23.42 -2.16 3.96
N GLY A 193 23.37 -2.93 2.86
CA GLY A 193 22.15 -3.65 2.49
C GLY A 193 21.83 -4.77 3.47
N PHE A 194 22.83 -5.46 4.03
CA PHE A 194 22.64 -6.43 5.09
C PHE A 194 22.32 -5.79 6.44
N ASP A 195 22.89 -4.62 6.76
CA ASP A 195 22.65 -3.86 7.97
C ASP A 195 21.26 -3.19 7.92
N ASP A 196 20.82 -2.69 6.76
CA ASP A 196 19.46 -2.17 6.52
C ASP A 196 18.42 -3.30 6.60
N VAL A 197 18.75 -4.49 6.09
CA VAL A 197 17.92 -5.70 6.24
C VAL A 197 17.94 -6.19 7.69
N GLU A 198 19.08 -6.18 8.37
CA GLU A 198 19.23 -6.57 9.78
C GLU A 198 18.49 -5.59 10.69
N ASP A 199 18.58 -4.28 10.47
CA ASP A 199 17.87 -3.24 11.20
C ASP A 199 16.37 -3.22 10.86
N GLY A 200 15.99 -3.51 9.62
CA GLY A 200 14.60 -3.73 9.22
C GLY A 200 13.99 -4.94 9.91
N ILE A 201 14.72 -6.06 9.96
CA ILE A 201 14.31 -7.29 10.67
C ILE A 201 14.28 -7.06 12.18
N ARG A 202 15.29 -6.38 12.75
CA ARG A 202 15.40 -6.08 14.18
C ARG A 202 14.30 -5.10 14.63
N GLY A 203 13.95 -4.10 13.81
CA GLY A 203 12.83 -3.20 14.04
C GLY A 203 11.47 -3.90 13.98
N ARG A 204 11.26 -4.81 13.01
CA ARG A 204 10.04 -5.62 12.91
C ARG A 204 9.92 -6.66 14.03
N LEU A 205 11.04 -7.25 14.48
CA LEU A 205 11.08 -8.18 15.61
C LEU A 205 10.88 -7.48 16.95
N ALA A 206 11.46 -6.29 17.16
CA ALA A 206 11.20 -5.47 18.34
C ALA A 206 9.73 -5.02 18.41
N TRP A 207 9.13 -4.67 17.26
CA TRP A 207 7.69 -4.40 17.14
C TRP A 207 6.82 -5.61 17.52
N ALA A 208 7.22 -6.83 17.14
CA ALA A 208 6.52 -8.07 17.51
C ALA A 208 6.72 -8.44 18.99
N GLU A 209 7.90 -8.17 19.55
CA GLU A 209 8.26 -8.40 20.96
C GLU A 209 7.48 -7.49 21.91
N GLU A 210 7.40 -6.19 21.61
CA GLU A 210 6.69 -5.21 22.44
C GLU A 210 5.17 -5.47 22.46
N ARG A 211 4.59 -5.91 21.33
CA ARG A 211 3.18 -6.31 21.25
C ARG A 211 2.89 -7.64 21.93
N SER A 212 3.74 -8.65 21.75
CA SER A 212 3.50 -9.98 22.31
C SER A 212 3.65 -10.00 23.85
N LEU A 213 4.58 -9.25 24.42
CA LEU A 213 4.74 -9.09 25.87
C LEU A 213 3.61 -8.25 26.49
N ALA A 214 3.22 -7.13 25.86
CA ALA A 214 2.07 -6.33 26.33
C ALA A 214 0.74 -7.10 26.22
N TYR A 215 0.60 -7.94 25.19
CA TYR A 215 -0.55 -8.82 24.98
C TYR A 215 -0.58 -9.98 26.00
N LEU A 216 0.54 -10.66 26.24
CA LEU A 216 0.62 -11.77 27.23
C LEU A 216 0.48 -11.28 28.68
N ALA A 217 1.04 -10.12 29.01
CA ALA A 217 0.92 -9.53 30.35
C ALA A 217 -0.48 -8.96 30.63
N SER A 218 -1.19 -8.44 29.61
CA SER A 218 -2.57 -7.93 29.78
C SER A 218 -3.64 -9.03 29.80
N ARG A 219 -3.40 -10.18 29.15
CA ARG A 219 -4.39 -11.28 29.04
C ARG A 219 -4.20 -12.44 30.03
N SER A 220 -3.00 -12.65 30.60
CA SER A 220 -2.81 -13.65 31.67
C SER A 220 -3.63 -13.36 32.94
N ALA A 221 -4.06 -12.11 33.14
CA ALA A 221 -4.97 -11.72 34.22
C ALA A 221 -6.48 -11.85 33.88
N LEU A 222 -6.85 -12.07 32.60
CA LEU A 222 -8.25 -12.01 32.11
C LEU A 222 -8.76 -13.32 31.48
N LEU A 223 -7.91 -14.32 31.23
CA LEU A 223 -8.26 -15.53 30.47
C LEU A 223 -8.67 -16.76 31.31
N SER A 224 -9.22 -16.56 32.51
CA SER A 224 -9.67 -17.63 33.42
C SER A 224 -10.95 -18.37 32.98
N GLY A 225 -11.17 -18.60 31.68
CA GLY A 225 -12.41 -19.27 31.23
C GLY A 225 -12.61 -19.55 29.74
N LEU A 226 -11.57 -19.62 28.90
CA LEU A 226 -11.73 -19.98 27.47
C LEU A 226 -11.26 -21.40 27.14
N GLU A 227 -11.89 -22.00 26.13
CA GLU A 227 -11.69 -23.36 25.64
C GLU A 227 -10.22 -23.72 25.30
N GLU A 228 -9.81 -24.92 25.70
CA GLU A 228 -8.48 -25.52 25.53
C GLU A 228 -7.88 -25.38 24.12
N GLY A 229 -8.70 -25.38 23.08
CA GLY A 229 -8.24 -25.33 21.69
C GLY A 229 -7.67 -23.97 21.24
N ALA A 230 -8.01 -22.88 21.94
CA ALA A 230 -7.47 -21.55 21.68
C ALA A 230 -6.14 -21.32 22.42
N ALA A 231 -6.04 -21.78 23.66
CA ALA A 231 -4.81 -21.76 24.45
C ALA A 231 -3.71 -22.62 23.78
N ARG A 232 -4.06 -23.83 23.31
CA ARG A 232 -3.12 -24.72 22.59
C ARG A 232 -2.60 -24.13 21.28
N ARG A 233 -3.44 -23.38 20.54
CA ARG A 233 -3.01 -22.70 19.31
C ARG A 233 -2.10 -21.51 19.62
N LEU A 234 -2.43 -20.70 20.62
CA LEU A 234 -1.58 -19.59 21.07
C LEU A 234 -0.23 -20.08 21.59
N GLN A 235 -0.19 -21.24 22.25
CA GLN A 235 1.04 -21.88 22.71
C GLN A 235 1.88 -22.41 21.55
N MET A 236 1.29 -23.13 20.59
CA MET A 236 2.00 -23.56 19.36
C MET A 236 2.57 -22.39 18.57
N PHE A 237 1.87 -21.24 18.52
CA PHE A 237 2.38 -20.03 17.88
C PHE A 237 3.56 -19.40 18.65
N GLY A 238 3.53 -19.45 19.99
CA GLY A 238 4.66 -19.02 20.82
C GLY A 238 5.90 -19.90 20.67
N GLU A 239 5.71 -21.22 20.53
CA GLU A 239 6.79 -22.19 20.30
C GLU A 239 7.40 -22.03 18.90
N ALA A 240 6.58 -21.86 17.85
CA ALA A 240 7.07 -21.59 16.49
C ALA A 240 7.84 -20.26 16.39
N ALA A 241 7.42 -19.23 17.13
CA ALA A 241 8.15 -17.95 17.20
C ALA A 241 9.49 -18.07 17.96
N ALA A 242 9.57 -18.96 18.95
CA ALA A 242 10.81 -19.25 19.69
C ALA A 242 11.81 -20.06 18.85
N ASP A 243 11.33 -20.99 18.01
CA ASP A 243 12.16 -21.76 17.07
C ASP A 243 12.72 -20.88 15.95
N LEU A 244 11.90 -20.00 15.37
CA LEU A 244 12.33 -18.98 14.40
C LEU A 244 13.40 -18.02 14.99
N ARG A 245 13.28 -17.70 16.29
CA ARG A 245 14.26 -16.92 17.07
C ARG A 245 15.60 -17.65 17.27
N LEU A 246 15.61 -18.98 17.26
CA LEU A 246 16.83 -19.78 17.36
C LEU A 246 17.50 -19.92 15.99
N GLU A 247 16.73 -20.24 14.94
CA GLU A 247 17.23 -20.39 13.57
C GLU A 247 17.76 -19.07 12.99
N GLY A 248 17.06 -17.94 13.19
CA GLY A 248 17.52 -16.63 12.72
C GLY A 248 18.83 -16.18 13.39
N ARG A 249 19.04 -16.55 14.66
CA ARG A 249 20.30 -16.27 15.37
C ARG A 249 21.45 -17.16 14.91
N LEU A 250 21.17 -18.42 14.58
CA LEU A 250 22.16 -19.35 14.04
C LEU A 250 22.55 -18.95 12.61
N PHE A 251 21.60 -18.53 11.79
CA PHE A 251 21.84 -18.06 10.43
C PHE A 251 22.75 -16.83 10.38
N GLY A 252 22.44 -15.79 11.17
CA GLY A 252 23.27 -14.57 11.22
C GLY A 252 24.68 -14.80 11.75
N ARG A 253 24.88 -15.79 12.62
CA ARG A 253 26.21 -16.20 13.11
C ARG A 253 26.99 -16.95 12.03
N ASN A 254 26.36 -17.92 11.38
CA ASN A 254 26.97 -18.75 10.34
C ASN A 254 27.38 -17.92 9.10
N VAL A 255 26.62 -16.88 8.75
CA VAL A 255 26.95 -15.97 7.64
C VAL A 255 28.13 -15.05 7.98
N ARG A 256 28.23 -14.55 9.24
CA ARG A 256 29.40 -13.75 9.68
C ARG A 256 30.67 -14.59 9.76
N ASP A 257 30.56 -15.82 10.23
CA ASP A 257 31.71 -16.73 10.33
C ASP A 257 32.20 -17.14 8.93
N PHE A 258 31.28 -17.41 7.99
CA PHE A 258 31.60 -17.62 6.57
C PHE A 258 32.30 -16.41 5.93
N GLY A 259 31.81 -15.19 6.19
CA GLY A 259 32.42 -13.96 5.66
C GLY A 259 33.84 -13.71 6.17
N ARG A 260 34.13 -14.03 7.44
CA ARG A 260 35.48 -13.95 8.01
C ARG A 260 36.42 -15.00 7.41
N ASP A 261 35.98 -16.25 7.32
CA ASP A 261 36.81 -17.36 6.83
C ASP A 261 37.08 -17.26 5.32
N ALA A 262 36.12 -16.76 4.54
CA ALA A 262 36.30 -16.48 3.12
C ALA A 262 37.27 -15.30 2.88
N ALA A 263 37.16 -14.23 3.67
CA ALA A 263 38.04 -13.06 3.58
C ALA A 263 39.50 -13.39 3.98
N VAL A 264 39.71 -14.19 5.03
CA VAL A 264 41.05 -14.66 5.45
C VAL A 264 41.66 -15.58 4.38
N SER A 265 40.87 -16.46 3.76
CA SER A 265 41.34 -17.38 2.72
C SER A 265 41.65 -16.69 1.38
N LEU A 266 40.90 -15.65 1.03
CA LEU A 266 41.15 -14.78 -0.13
C LEU A 266 42.42 -13.93 0.06
N LEU A 267 42.65 -13.41 1.27
CA LEU A 267 43.85 -12.63 1.59
C LEU A 267 45.12 -13.49 1.70
N SER A 268 45.00 -14.80 1.97
CA SER A 268 46.13 -15.73 1.98
C SER A 268 46.43 -16.38 0.62
N GLY A 269 45.66 -16.06 -0.43
CA GLY A 269 45.82 -16.63 -1.78
C GLY A 269 45.51 -18.14 -1.87
N ASN A 270 44.81 -18.70 -0.89
CA ASN A 270 44.59 -20.14 -0.78
C ASN A 270 43.21 -20.51 -1.36
N VAL A 271 43.15 -20.63 -2.70
CA VAL A 271 41.93 -20.93 -3.47
C VAL A 271 41.28 -22.25 -3.02
N VAL A 272 42.08 -23.20 -2.51
CA VAL A 272 41.59 -24.48 -1.95
C VAL A 272 40.84 -24.26 -0.62
N GLY A 273 41.24 -23.26 0.17
CA GLY A 273 40.54 -22.90 1.40
C GLY A 273 39.14 -22.34 1.13
N VAL A 274 39.00 -21.47 0.12
CA VAL A 274 37.69 -20.93 -0.29
C VAL A 274 36.76 -22.03 -0.78
N ALA A 275 37.27 -22.98 -1.58
CA ALA A 275 36.48 -24.11 -2.05
C ALA A 275 36.07 -25.08 -0.92
N ALA A 276 36.96 -25.30 0.07
CA ALA A 276 36.67 -26.14 1.22
C ALA A 276 35.67 -25.49 2.20
N SER A 277 35.74 -24.17 2.40
CA SER A 277 34.79 -23.43 3.24
C SER A 277 33.40 -23.36 2.62
N VAL A 278 33.31 -23.22 1.29
CA VAL A 278 32.03 -23.31 0.56
C VAL A 278 31.45 -24.73 0.67
N ALA A 279 32.25 -25.78 0.45
CA ALA A 279 31.78 -27.17 0.59
C ALA A 279 31.35 -27.53 2.02
N SER A 280 32.01 -26.98 3.04
CA SER A 280 31.66 -27.14 4.45
C SER A 280 30.39 -26.38 4.85
N PHE A 281 30.12 -25.22 4.24
CA PHE A 281 28.91 -24.43 4.47
C PHE A 281 27.63 -25.14 3.97
N PHE A 282 27.77 -26.00 2.97
CA PHE A 282 26.67 -26.79 2.38
C PHE A 282 26.61 -28.26 2.88
N GLU A 283 27.29 -28.60 3.97
CA GLU A 283 27.32 -29.96 4.55
C GLU A 283 27.64 -31.10 3.56
N MET A 284 28.42 -30.84 2.52
CA MET A 284 28.82 -31.89 1.58
C MET A 284 29.87 -32.81 2.25
N THR A 285 29.51 -34.08 2.44
CA THR A 285 30.35 -35.07 3.15
C THR A 285 31.79 -35.16 2.59
N PRO A 286 32.84 -35.07 3.44
CA PRO A 286 34.23 -35.12 3.00
C PRO A 286 34.67 -36.59 2.79
N GLY A 287 34.56 -37.07 1.55
CA GLY A 287 35.01 -38.42 1.17
C GLY A 287 35.55 -38.56 -0.26
N GLY A 288 35.71 -37.46 -1.00
CA GLY A 288 35.91 -37.49 -2.45
C GLY A 288 37.19 -36.86 -2.98
N VAL A 289 38.34 -36.93 -2.28
CA VAL A 289 39.63 -36.56 -2.88
C VAL A 289 40.72 -37.51 -2.40
N GLY A 290 41.13 -38.43 -3.28
CA GLY A 290 42.17 -39.43 -3.01
C GLY A 290 43.60 -38.89 -3.06
N MET A 291 44.51 -39.59 -2.38
CA MET A 291 45.95 -39.32 -2.21
C MET A 291 46.77 -39.37 -3.51
N GLY A 292 46.55 -38.44 -4.46
CA GLY A 292 47.40 -38.25 -5.65
C GLY A 292 48.33 -37.04 -5.58
N ALA A 293 47.95 -35.99 -4.86
CA ALA A 293 48.56 -34.66 -5.00
C ALA A 293 49.97 -34.49 -4.39
N ALA A 294 50.49 -35.47 -3.66
CA ALA A 294 51.83 -35.40 -3.07
C ALA A 294 52.94 -35.99 -3.96
N GLY A 295 52.57 -36.75 -5.00
CA GLY A 295 53.52 -37.30 -5.98
C GLY A 295 53.98 -36.26 -7.02
N ASP A 296 53.07 -35.36 -7.39
CA ASP A 296 53.26 -34.43 -8.51
C ASP A 296 54.22 -33.27 -8.21
N VAL A 297 54.39 -32.92 -6.93
CA VAL A 297 55.29 -31.84 -6.50
C VAL A 297 56.77 -32.25 -6.55
N ARG A 298 57.10 -33.55 -6.46
CA ARG A 298 58.48 -34.02 -6.64
C ARG A 298 58.87 -34.14 -8.12
N ALA A 299 57.93 -34.58 -8.96
CA ALA A 299 58.13 -34.64 -10.40
C ALA A 299 58.34 -33.25 -11.04
N LEU A 300 57.70 -32.21 -10.51
CA LEU A 300 57.90 -30.83 -10.97
C LEU A 300 59.29 -30.27 -10.65
N ARG A 301 59.95 -30.78 -9.60
CA ARG A 301 61.28 -30.30 -9.18
C ARG A 301 62.39 -30.91 -10.03
N ASP A 302 62.27 -32.20 -10.35
CA ASP A 302 63.21 -32.91 -11.22
C ASP A 302 63.12 -32.40 -12.68
N ALA A 303 61.91 -32.02 -13.12
CA ALA A 303 61.68 -31.44 -14.45
C ALA A 303 62.29 -30.03 -14.63
N VAL A 304 62.48 -29.27 -13.55
CA VAL A 304 63.05 -27.90 -13.60
C VAL A 304 64.58 -27.93 -13.69
N ASP A 305 65.24 -28.94 -13.12
CA ASP A 305 66.69 -29.11 -13.21
C ASP A 305 67.12 -29.65 -14.59
N GLU A 306 66.28 -30.45 -15.23
CA GLU A 306 66.48 -30.96 -16.61
C GLU A 306 66.22 -29.86 -17.67
N LEU A 307 65.25 -28.96 -17.42
CA LEU A 307 64.95 -27.79 -18.27
C LEU A 307 66.12 -26.80 -18.38
N ARG A 308 67.00 -26.74 -17.37
CA ARG A 308 68.12 -25.79 -17.31
C ARG A 308 69.32 -26.20 -18.18
N ALA A 309 69.44 -27.49 -18.50
CA ALA A 309 70.49 -28.03 -19.36
C ALA A 309 70.11 -28.05 -20.85
N ASP A 310 68.81 -28.02 -21.17
CA ASP A 310 68.24 -28.14 -22.53
C ASP A 310 67.95 -26.77 -23.19
N LEU A 311 68.24 -25.67 -22.49
CA LEU A 311 67.88 -24.28 -22.86
C LEU A 311 68.80 -23.61 -23.89
N GLU A 312 69.88 -24.24 -24.34
CA GLU A 312 70.73 -23.68 -25.40
C GLU A 312 70.34 -24.13 -26.83
N GLU A 313 69.46 -25.14 -26.99
CA GLU A 313 69.12 -25.70 -28.32
C GLU A 313 67.64 -25.60 -28.71
N ARG A 314 66.70 -25.29 -27.79
CA ARG A 314 65.25 -25.53 -28.02
C ARG A 314 64.29 -24.33 -27.87
N HIS A 315 64.69 -23.12 -28.23
CA HIS A 315 63.76 -21.97 -28.21
C HIS A 315 62.46 -22.15 -29.05
N GLY A 316 62.49 -22.90 -30.16
CA GLY A 316 61.28 -23.16 -30.97
C GLY A 316 60.33 -24.23 -30.42
N LEU A 317 60.82 -25.11 -29.54
CA LEU A 317 60.00 -26.18 -28.92
C LEU A 317 59.35 -25.70 -27.62
N VAL A 318 59.95 -24.70 -26.98
CA VAL A 318 59.39 -24.00 -25.81
C VAL A 318 58.15 -23.19 -26.19
N GLU A 319 58.12 -22.49 -27.34
CA GLU A 319 56.92 -21.75 -27.78
C GLU A 319 55.72 -22.69 -28.00
N LEU A 320 55.91 -23.80 -28.70
CA LEU A 320 54.86 -24.81 -28.90
C LEU A 320 54.37 -25.46 -27.60
N ARG A 321 55.26 -25.60 -26.60
CA ARG A 321 54.90 -26.16 -25.29
C ARG A 321 54.24 -25.12 -24.39
N LEU A 322 54.62 -23.84 -24.53
CA LEU A 322 54.03 -22.71 -23.84
C LEU A 322 52.62 -22.45 -24.36
N ASP A 323 52.41 -22.50 -25.68
CA ASP A 323 51.08 -22.40 -26.29
C ASP A 323 50.19 -23.55 -25.82
N ALA A 324 50.69 -24.79 -25.79
CA ALA A 324 49.92 -25.91 -25.26
C ALA A 324 49.61 -25.79 -23.75
N LEU A 325 50.51 -25.17 -22.97
CA LEU A 325 50.28 -24.88 -21.55
C LEU A 325 49.26 -23.75 -21.36
N LEU A 326 49.34 -22.70 -22.19
CA LEU A 326 48.39 -21.58 -22.18
C LEU A 326 47.00 -22.06 -22.63
N ASP A 327 46.90 -22.91 -23.65
CA ASP A 327 45.64 -23.54 -24.05
C ASP A 327 45.05 -24.40 -22.92
N THR A 328 45.89 -25.11 -22.17
CA THR A 328 45.45 -25.91 -21.02
C THR A 328 44.98 -25.04 -19.84
N VAL A 329 45.65 -23.90 -19.62
CA VAL A 329 45.25 -22.91 -18.61
C VAL A 329 43.96 -22.20 -19.02
N ASP A 330 43.82 -21.82 -20.29
CA ASP A 330 42.60 -21.23 -20.84
C ASP A 330 41.43 -22.21 -20.79
N ASP A 331 41.64 -23.49 -21.12
CA ASP A 331 40.63 -24.54 -20.95
C ASP A 331 40.26 -24.73 -19.48
N GLY A 332 41.24 -24.64 -18.57
CA GLY A 332 41.04 -24.69 -17.13
C GLY A 332 40.23 -23.50 -16.60
N MET A 333 40.55 -22.29 -17.06
CA MET A 333 39.85 -21.06 -16.72
C MET A 333 38.44 -21.04 -17.32
N ALA A 334 38.24 -21.47 -18.56
CA ALA A 334 36.92 -21.62 -19.17
C ALA A 334 36.08 -22.70 -18.48
N ARG A 335 36.71 -23.71 -17.89
CA ARG A 335 36.02 -24.72 -17.08
C ARG A 335 35.66 -24.18 -15.69
N LEU A 336 36.54 -23.38 -15.07
CA LEU A 336 36.27 -22.65 -13.83
C LEU A 336 35.19 -21.59 -14.01
N GLU A 337 35.22 -20.81 -15.08
CA GLU A 337 34.19 -19.84 -15.44
C GLU A 337 32.84 -20.53 -15.62
N ARG A 338 32.80 -21.67 -16.33
CA ARG A 338 31.55 -22.46 -16.45
C ARG A 338 31.07 -23.01 -15.11
N LEU A 339 31.99 -23.38 -14.21
CA LEU A 339 31.65 -23.88 -12.87
C LEU A 339 31.15 -22.77 -11.95
N VAL A 340 31.79 -21.60 -12.01
CA VAL A 340 31.37 -20.38 -11.30
C VAL A 340 30.05 -19.89 -11.84
N GLU A 341 29.83 -19.92 -13.16
CA GLU A 341 28.58 -19.52 -13.76
C GLU A 341 27.45 -20.53 -13.46
N SER A 342 27.75 -21.83 -13.42
CA SER A 342 26.77 -22.83 -12.98
C SER A 342 26.43 -22.70 -11.50
N SER A 343 27.43 -22.54 -10.62
CA SER A 343 27.19 -22.32 -9.19
C SER A 343 26.54 -20.96 -8.93
N HIS A 344 26.85 -19.92 -9.70
CA HIS A 344 26.17 -18.63 -9.59
C HIS A 344 24.70 -18.75 -9.99
N ARG A 345 24.38 -19.49 -11.07
CA ARG A 345 22.99 -19.78 -11.44
C ARG A 345 22.26 -20.63 -10.40
N GLU A 346 22.95 -21.60 -9.80
CA GLU A 346 22.39 -22.46 -8.74
C GLU A 346 22.13 -21.67 -7.45
N VAL A 347 23.11 -20.88 -6.99
CA VAL A 347 22.96 -19.99 -5.82
C VAL A 347 21.89 -18.92 -6.06
N GLN A 348 21.82 -18.33 -7.27
CA GLN A 348 20.73 -17.41 -7.60
C GLN A 348 19.36 -18.11 -7.62
N SER A 349 19.30 -19.35 -8.11
CA SER A 349 18.09 -20.17 -8.09
C SER A 349 17.63 -20.44 -6.66
N GLU A 350 18.54 -20.87 -5.78
CA GLU A 350 18.26 -21.13 -4.36
C GLU A 350 17.88 -19.85 -3.61
N LEU A 351 18.59 -18.73 -3.84
CA LEU A 351 18.23 -17.43 -3.27
C LEU A 351 16.84 -16.96 -3.72
N MET A 352 16.50 -17.18 -5.00
CA MET A 352 15.16 -16.88 -5.52
C MET A 352 14.10 -17.80 -4.91
N GLU A 353 14.43 -19.05 -4.58
CA GLU A 353 13.54 -19.98 -3.89
C GLU A 353 13.35 -19.62 -2.42
N VAL A 354 14.42 -19.27 -1.70
CA VAL A 354 14.36 -18.74 -0.33
C VAL A 354 13.55 -17.45 -0.31
N ARG A 355 13.79 -16.52 -1.24
CA ARG A 355 13.02 -15.28 -1.37
C ARG A 355 11.53 -15.57 -1.62
N ARG A 356 11.20 -16.46 -2.57
CA ARG A 356 9.81 -16.90 -2.78
C ARG A 356 9.20 -17.55 -1.55
N SER A 357 9.97 -18.32 -0.79
CA SER A 357 9.53 -18.95 0.46
C SER A 357 9.25 -17.89 1.54
N LEU A 358 10.10 -16.86 1.65
CA LEU A 358 9.94 -15.73 2.56
C LEU A 358 8.75 -14.84 2.17
N GLU A 359 8.60 -14.50 0.90
CA GLU A 359 7.43 -13.77 0.38
C GLU A 359 6.14 -14.58 0.64
N GLY A 360 6.17 -15.90 0.41
CA GLY A 360 5.05 -16.80 0.73
C GLY A 360 4.81 -17.00 2.22
N LEU A 361 5.80 -16.78 3.08
CA LEU A 361 5.64 -16.74 4.54
C LEU A 361 5.01 -15.42 4.98
N GLU A 362 5.48 -14.30 4.44
CA GLU A 362 4.94 -12.96 4.69
C GLU A 362 3.46 -12.88 4.28
N GLU A 363 3.09 -13.42 3.13
CA GLU A 363 1.70 -13.49 2.69
C GLU A 363 0.84 -14.39 3.62
N ARG A 364 1.40 -15.51 4.08
CA ARG A 364 0.72 -16.38 5.06
C ARG A 364 0.55 -15.70 6.42
N LEU A 365 1.55 -14.95 6.86
CA LEU A 365 1.50 -14.15 8.09
C LEU A 365 0.47 -13.03 7.97
N ALA A 366 0.49 -12.26 6.88
CA ALA A 366 -0.50 -11.21 6.61
C ALA A 366 -1.93 -11.78 6.56
N ARG A 367 -2.15 -12.92 5.90
CA ARG A 367 -3.45 -13.62 5.91
C ARG A 367 -3.84 -14.10 7.31
N SER A 368 -2.89 -14.62 8.08
CA SER A 368 -3.13 -15.06 9.46
C SER A 368 -3.47 -13.87 10.38
N GLU A 369 -2.77 -12.74 10.24
CA GLU A 369 -3.03 -11.49 10.96
C GLU A 369 -4.41 -10.94 10.62
N ALA A 370 -4.77 -10.88 9.33
CA ALA A 370 -6.09 -10.48 8.89
C ALA A 370 -7.19 -11.42 9.43
N THR A 371 -6.94 -12.74 9.44
CA THR A 371 -7.88 -13.73 9.99
C THR A 371 -8.02 -13.57 11.51
N LEU A 372 -6.93 -13.33 12.22
CA LEU A 372 -6.94 -13.09 13.67
C LEU A 372 -7.66 -11.78 14.00
N ALA A 373 -7.40 -10.71 13.24
CA ALA A 373 -8.09 -9.43 13.38
C ALA A 373 -9.59 -9.59 13.15
N ALA A 374 -10.00 -10.26 12.06
CA ALA A 374 -11.40 -10.56 11.77
C ALA A 374 -12.05 -11.43 12.86
N TYR A 375 -11.34 -12.43 13.38
CA TYR A 375 -11.82 -13.26 14.49
C TYR A 375 -11.98 -12.46 15.79
N MET A 376 -11.02 -11.59 16.11
CA MET A 376 -11.11 -10.72 17.28
C MET A 376 -12.25 -9.72 17.13
N GLN A 377 -12.41 -9.11 15.96
CA GLN A 377 -13.52 -8.22 15.63
C GLN A 377 -14.87 -8.93 15.77
N ALA A 378 -15.02 -10.14 15.21
CA ALA A 378 -16.21 -10.96 15.39
C ALA A 378 -16.48 -11.31 16.88
N GLY A 379 -15.42 -11.47 17.67
CA GLY A 379 -15.51 -11.61 19.12
C GLY A 379 -16.10 -10.35 19.79
N PHE A 380 -15.57 -9.17 19.47
CA PHE A 380 -16.08 -7.89 19.94
C PHE A 380 -17.53 -7.66 19.52
N ASP A 381 -17.88 -7.99 18.28
CA ASP A 381 -19.22 -7.84 17.73
C ASP A 381 -20.21 -8.79 18.41
N ARG A 382 -19.78 -10.01 18.70
CA ARG A 382 -20.60 -10.99 19.43
C ARG A 382 -20.90 -10.53 20.85
N ASP A 383 -19.89 -10.07 21.57
CA ASP A 383 -20.09 -9.56 22.93
C ASP A 383 -20.88 -8.25 22.93
N HIS A 384 -20.68 -7.40 21.93
CA HIS A 384 -21.50 -6.21 21.74
C HIS A 384 -22.97 -6.54 21.47
N ALA A 385 -23.23 -7.46 20.55
CA ALA A 385 -24.58 -7.92 20.23
C ALA A 385 -25.25 -8.52 21.47
N ARG A 386 -24.50 -9.27 22.30
CA ARG A 386 -24.98 -9.76 23.58
C ARG A 386 -25.32 -8.62 24.54
N THR A 387 -24.48 -7.59 24.65
CA THR A 387 -24.75 -6.42 25.49
C THR A 387 -25.96 -5.65 24.99
N LEU A 388 -26.07 -5.38 23.69
CA LEU A 388 -27.24 -4.73 23.07
C LEU A 388 -28.52 -5.51 23.38
N VAL A 389 -28.51 -6.82 23.14
CA VAL A 389 -29.64 -7.70 23.47
C VAL A 389 -29.96 -7.68 24.96
N ARG A 390 -28.95 -7.86 25.83
CA ARG A 390 -29.14 -7.94 27.28
C ARG A 390 -29.71 -6.63 27.85
N CYS A 391 -29.26 -5.50 27.33
CA CYS A 391 -29.59 -4.17 27.84
C CYS A 391 -30.83 -3.58 27.18
N LEU A 392 -30.88 -3.51 25.84
CA LEU A 392 -31.97 -2.89 25.10
C LEU A 392 -33.20 -3.80 24.97
N GLU A 393 -33.02 -5.13 24.90
CA GLU A 393 -34.13 -6.08 24.82
C GLU A 393 -34.50 -6.70 26.18
N HIS A 394 -34.01 -6.13 27.29
CA HIS A 394 -34.27 -6.64 28.64
C HIS A 394 -35.76 -6.86 28.92
N ARG A 395 -36.59 -5.89 28.50
CA ARG A 395 -38.04 -5.90 28.72
C ARG A 395 -38.77 -6.98 27.91
N SER A 396 -38.29 -7.31 26.72
CA SER A 396 -38.96 -8.22 25.79
C SER A 396 -38.50 -9.67 25.91
N ARG A 397 -37.27 -9.94 26.38
CA ARG A 397 -36.70 -11.30 26.40
C ARG A 397 -36.80 -12.07 27.71
N HIS A 398 -36.96 -11.40 28.84
CA HIS A 398 -37.14 -12.14 30.09
C HIS A 398 -38.57 -12.69 30.16
N LEU A 399 -38.71 -13.95 30.61
CA LEU A 399 -40.00 -14.61 30.84
C LEU A 399 -40.12 -14.96 32.33
N PRO A 400 -41.12 -14.41 33.06
CA PRO A 400 -42.08 -13.39 32.60
C PRO A 400 -41.37 -12.05 32.26
N PRO A 401 -41.93 -11.22 31.35
CA PRO A 401 -41.35 -9.93 31.02
C PRO A 401 -41.16 -9.10 32.29
N PHE A 402 -39.92 -8.72 32.56
CA PHE A 402 -39.64 -7.79 33.65
C PHE A 402 -40.06 -6.40 33.19
N ASP A 403 -41.16 -5.91 33.74
CA ASP A 403 -41.57 -4.50 33.58
C ASP A 403 -40.60 -3.53 34.28
N ARG A 404 -39.62 -4.04 35.01
CA ARG A 404 -38.65 -3.27 35.79
C ARG A 404 -37.26 -3.88 35.67
N MET A 405 -36.31 -3.12 35.19
CA MET A 405 -34.88 -3.39 35.35
C MET A 405 -34.47 -2.96 36.77
N ASP A 406 -33.52 -3.63 37.40
CA ASP A 406 -32.90 -3.09 38.62
C ASP A 406 -31.88 -2.01 38.26
N PHE A 407 -31.69 -1.02 39.14
CA PHE A 407 -30.76 0.08 38.87
C PHE A 407 -29.31 -0.40 38.68
N GLY A 408 -28.89 -1.50 39.32
CA GLY A 408 -27.55 -2.06 39.17
C GLY A 408 -27.30 -2.58 37.75
N THR A 409 -28.24 -3.37 37.21
CA THR A 409 -28.20 -3.84 35.82
C THR A 409 -28.23 -2.66 34.84
N PHE A 410 -29.10 -1.67 35.07
CA PHE A 410 -29.17 -0.45 34.26
C PHE A 410 -27.84 0.30 34.23
N ALA A 411 -27.26 0.56 35.41
CA ALA A 411 -25.98 1.25 35.55
C ALA A 411 -24.82 0.44 34.94
N GLY A 412 -24.85 -0.89 35.07
CA GLY A 412 -23.89 -1.79 34.40
C GLY A 412 -23.95 -1.67 32.88
N CYS A 413 -25.16 -1.70 32.31
CA CYS A 413 -25.38 -1.49 30.87
C CYS A 413 -24.87 -0.13 30.38
N LEU A 414 -25.19 0.96 31.09
CA LEU A 414 -24.67 2.29 30.75
C LEU A 414 -23.16 2.35 30.83
N THR A 415 -22.55 1.73 31.84
CA THR A 415 -21.10 1.67 31.99
C THR A 415 -20.45 0.94 30.80
N GLU A 416 -21.02 -0.18 30.36
CA GLU A 416 -20.52 -0.90 29.18
C GLU A 416 -20.61 -0.07 27.90
N PHE A 417 -21.74 0.61 27.66
CA PHE A 417 -21.86 1.50 26.50
C PHE A 417 -20.89 2.69 26.58
N ARG A 418 -20.70 3.29 27.76
CA ARG A 418 -19.70 4.35 27.94
C ARG A 418 -18.29 3.86 27.65
N VAL A 419 -17.87 2.74 28.26
CA VAL A 419 -16.54 2.16 28.05
C VAL A 419 -16.32 1.87 26.57
N ARG A 420 -17.32 1.33 25.88
CA ARG A 420 -17.22 1.08 24.44
C ARG A 420 -17.03 2.36 23.64
N GLY A 421 -17.89 3.37 23.88
CA GLY A 421 -17.83 4.63 23.14
C GLY A 421 -16.58 5.45 23.42
N GLU A 422 -16.01 5.36 24.63
CA GLU A 422 -14.87 6.18 25.06
C GLU A 422 -13.51 5.51 24.85
N ARG A 423 -13.41 4.22 25.20
CA ARG A 423 -12.16 3.46 25.24
C ARG A 423 -12.06 2.51 24.06
N ASP A 424 -13.04 1.63 23.87
CA ASP A 424 -12.94 0.57 22.86
C ASP A 424 -12.99 1.15 21.45
N ALA A 425 -13.78 2.20 21.22
CA ALA A 425 -13.79 2.90 19.95
C ALA A 425 -12.42 3.48 19.56
N ARG A 426 -11.49 3.66 20.51
CA ARG A 426 -10.08 4.09 20.26
C ARG A 426 -9.08 2.94 20.26
N ASP A 427 -9.54 1.72 20.50
CA ASP A 427 -8.69 0.53 20.54
C ASP A 427 -8.04 0.30 19.18
N ALA A 428 -6.81 -0.19 19.16
CA ALA A 428 -6.03 -0.37 17.95
C ALA A 428 -6.62 -1.41 16.97
N LEU A 429 -7.53 -2.28 17.44
CA LEU A 429 -8.24 -3.23 16.59
C LEU A 429 -9.51 -2.65 15.98
N LEU A 430 -10.17 -1.72 16.67
CA LEU A 430 -11.40 -1.08 16.20
C LEU A 430 -11.11 0.23 15.46
N ALA A 431 -9.93 0.80 15.69
CA ALA A 431 -9.40 1.99 15.06
C ALA A 431 -8.02 1.62 14.50
N ASP A 432 -7.83 1.71 13.17
CA ASP A 432 -6.61 1.28 12.51
C ASP A 432 -5.40 2.15 12.88
N ARG A 433 -4.79 1.84 14.01
CA ARG A 433 -3.64 2.58 14.55
C ARG A 433 -2.32 1.88 14.26
N THR A 434 -2.36 0.73 13.60
CA THR A 434 -1.23 -0.19 13.51
C THR A 434 -0.72 -0.35 12.09
N THR A 435 -1.58 -0.14 11.09
CA THR A 435 -1.15 -0.12 9.70
C THR A 435 -0.03 0.92 9.56
N PRO A 436 1.15 0.56 9.04
CA PRO A 436 2.25 1.51 8.88
C PRO A 436 1.89 2.60 7.87
N VAL A 437 2.48 3.79 8.02
CA VAL A 437 2.36 4.84 7.00
C VAL A 437 3.40 4.58 5.90
N SER A 438 3.20 3.50 5.14
CA SER A 438 3.96 3.24 3.91
C SER A 438 3.00 3.27 2.72
N ASP A 439 3.51 3.68 1.56
CA ASP A 439 2.71 3.83 0.35
C ASP A 439 1.91 2.57 0.03
N GLU A 440 2.54 1.40 0.15
CA GLU A 440 1.89 0.11 -0.09
C GLU A 440 0.77 -0.19 0.91
N ALA A 441 1.05 -0.04 2.21
CA ALA A 441 0.07 -0.32 3.24
C ALA A 441 -1.14 0.65 3.16
N VAL A 442 -0.89 1.91 2.81
CA VAL A 442 -1.93 2.92 2.63
C VAL A 442 -2.79 2.61 1.39
N ARG A 443 -2.17 2.25 0.26
CA ARG A 443 -2.90 1.85 -0.95
C ARG A 443 -3.80 0.65 -0.68
N GLU A 444 -3.28 -0.39 -0.03
CA GLU A 444 -4.08 -1.59 0.27
C GLU A 444 -5.18 -1.30 1.29
N ALA A 445 -4.90 -0.50 2.33
CA ALA A 445 -5.89 -0.13 3.33
C ALA A 445 -7.10 0.66 2.77
N PHE A 446 -6.88 1.48 1.74
CA PHE A 446 -7.93 2.28 1.09
C PHE A 446 -8.46 1.68 -0.21
N ARG A 447 -8.18 0.39 -0.45
CA ARG A 447 -8.75 -0.35 -1.58
C ARG A 447 -10.26 -0.54 -1.44
N ASP A 448 -10.74 -0.76 -0.21
CA ASP A 448 -12.16 -0.79 0.11
C ASP A 448 -12.63 0.58 0.61
N LEU A 449 -13.51 1.23 -0.16
CA LEU A 449 -14.10 2.53 0.19
C LEU A 449 -15.45 2.41 0.89
N SER A 450 -15.79 1.21 1.41
CA SER A 450 -16.99 1.02 2.23
C SER A 450 -16.98 1.94 3.45
N SER A 451 -18.17 2.38 3.87
CA SER A 451 -18.31 3.28 5.02
C SER A 451 -17.79 2.66 6.33
N GLU A 452 -17.85 1.33 6.44
CA GLU A 452 -17.35 0.56 7.61
C GLU A 452 -15.82 0.54 7.65
N ASN A 453 -15.17 0.21 6.52
CA ASN A 453 -13.71 0.25 6.45
C ASN A 453 -13.20 1.69 6.65
N LEU A 454 -13.80 2.67 6.00
CA LEU A 454 -13.37 4.06 6.15
C LEU A 454 -13.55 4.60 7.57
N ALA A 455 -14.61 4.20 8.29
CA ALA A 455 -14.76 4.51 9.72
C ALA A 455 -13.60 3.93 10.54
N HIS A 456 -13.25 2.67 10.31
CA HIS A 456 -12.12 2.01 10.94
C HIS A 456 -10.77 2.67 10.59
N ARG A 457 -10.59 3.13 9.35
CA ARG A 457 -9.35 3.72 8.80
C ARG A 457 -9.22 5.23 8.98
N LEU A 458 -10.18 5.91 9.64
CA LEU A 458 -10.09 7.35 9.90
C LEU A 458 -8.78 7.77 10.62
N PRO A 459 -8.27 7.03 11.64
CA PRO A 459 -6.98 7.34 12.26
C PRO A 459 -5.79 7.17 11.32
N LEU A 460 -5.83 6.16 10.44
CA LEU A 460 -4.80 5.98 9.40
C LEU A 460 -4.82 7.18 8.45
N LEU A 461 -6.00 7.61 7.98
CA LEU A 461 -6.12 8.78 7.10
C LEU A 461 -5.57 10.05 7.76
N ALA A 462 -5.86 10.24 9.06
CA ALA A 462 -5.32 11.36 9.81
C ALA A 462 -3.79 11.32 9.91
N ARG A 463 -3.21 10.15 10.20
CA ARG A 463 -1.77 9.94 10.22
C ARG A 463 -1.13 10.17 8.86
N VAL A 464 -1.72 9.64 7.79
CA VAL A 464 -1.29 9.86 6.40
C VAL A 464 -1.28 11.36 6.08
N GLY A 465 -2.34 12.08 6.44
CA GLY A 465 -2.41 13.54 6.27
C GLY A 465 -1.27 14.28 6.95
N VAL A 466 -0.89 13.87 8.17
CA VAL A 466 0.21 14.49 8.94
C VAL A 466 1.58 14.07 8.44
N ASP A 467 1.81 12.77 8.31
CA ASP A 467 3.12 12.15 8.13
C ASP A 467 3.60 12.24 6.67
N LEU A 468 2.70 12.09 5.70
CA LEU A 468 3.05 12.17 4.26
C LEU A 468 2.81 13.56 3.68
N TYR A 469 1.74 14.25 4.10
CA TYR A 469 1.33 15.51 3.46
C TYR A 469 1.52 16.75 4.34
N GLY A 470 2.07 16.60 5.56
CA GLY A 470 2.37 17.72 6.45
C GLY A 470 1.13 18.49 6.97
N TYR A 471 -0.06 17.90 6.88
CA TYR A 471 -1.31 18.55 7.25
C TYR A 471 -1.56 18.49 8.77
N GLY A 472 -0.89 19.38 9.51
CA GLY A 472 -0.87 19.39 10.98
C GLY A 472 -2.23 19.60 11.67
N ALA A 473 -3.29 20.01 10.97
CA ALA A 473 -4.63 20.10 11.56
C ALA A 473 -5.19 18.73 11.99
N LEU A 474 -4.64 17.63 11.45
CA LEU A 474 -4.98 16.26 11.79
C LEU A 474 -4.08 15.63 12.86
N ASP A 475 -3.18 16.38 13.49
CA ASP A 475 -2.25 15.86 14.52
C ASP A 475 -2.99 15.23 15.71
N ARG A 476 -4.16 15.78 16.07
CA ARG A 476 -5.05 15.21 17.09
C ARG A 476 -5.73 13.91 16.65
N GLY A 477 -5.72 13.60 15.35
CA GLY A 477 -6.36 12.42 14.77
C GLY A 477 -5.65 11.09 15.03
N ARG A 478 -4.42 11.10 15.55
CA ARG A 478 -3.63 9.89 15.85
C ARG A 478 -4.25 8.98 16.93
N GLY A 479 -5.22 9.49 17.68
CA GLY A 479 -5.97 8.76 18.71
C GLY A 479 -7.49 8.79 18.53
N VAL A 480 -7.96 9.20 17.35
CA VAL A 480 -9.39 9.34 17.08
C VAL A 480 -10.11 8.01 17.19
N ALA A 481 -11.30 8.08 17.79
CA ALA A 481 -12.21 6.96 17.87
C ALA A 481 -12.78 6.61 16.50
N ASN A 482 -13.06 5.33 16.27
CA ASN A 482 -13.88 4.87 15.16
C ASN A 482 -15.27 5.54 15.28
N PRO A 483 -15.70 6.35 14.30
CA PRO A 483 -16.96 7.10 14.38
C PRO A 483 -18.18 6.19 14.45
N LEU A 484 -18.13 5.00 13.85
CA LEU A 484 -19.24 4.05 13.86
C LEU A 484 -19.41 3.41 15.25
N GLU A 485 -18.31 2.93 15.84
CA GLU A 485 -18.33 2.31 17.17
C GLU A 485 -18.74 3.30 18.26
N TRP A 486 -18.16 4.51 18.22
CA TRP A 486 -18.54 5.58 19.14
C TRP A 486 -20.04 5.90 19.02
N ARG A 487 -20.56 6.03 17.79
CA ARG A 487 -21.97 6.38 17.56
C ARG A 487 -22.90 5.27 18.05
N LEU A 488 -22.63 4.02 17.70
CA LEU A 488 -23.46 2.88 18.13
C LEU A 488 -23.55 2.81 19.66
N ALA A 489 -22.42 3.02 20.34
CA ALA A 489 -22.37 3.06 21.79
C ALA A 489 -23.14 4.25 22.38
N ALA A 490 -22.99 5.45 21.80
CA ALA A 490 -23.70 6.65 22.23
C ALA A 490 -25.22 6.55 22.02
N ASP A 491 -25.66 6.05 20.86
CA ASP A 491 -27.08 5.84 20.53
C ASP A 491 -27.70 4.80 21.48
N ALA A 492 -27.00 3.70 21.78
CA ALA A 492 -27.45 2.70 22.75
C ALA A 492 -27.53 3.28 24.18
N TYR A 493 -26.57 4.11 24.58
CA TYR A 493 -26.59 4.81 25.86
C TYR A 493 -27.80 5.74 25.97
N LEU A 494 -28.06 6.56 24.95
CA LEU A 494 -29.20 7.47 24.89
C LEU A 494 -30.53 6.71 24.90
N THR A 495 -30.62 5.61 24.14
CA THR A 495 -31.81 4.74 24.09
C THR A 495 -32.11 4.13 25.46
N MET A 496 -31.08 3.71 26.21
CA MET A 496 -31.24 3.23 27.59
C MET A 496 -31.82 4.30 28.51
N LEU A 497 -31.35 5.55 28.42
CA LEU A 497 -31.88 6.66 29.21
C LEU A 497 -33.35 6.96 28.91
N ASP A 498 -33.76 6.80 27.66
CA ASP A 498 -35.15 7.03 27.22
C ASP A 498 -36.08 5.88 27.62
N ALA A 499 -35.63 4.63 27.47
CA ALA A 499 -36.40 3.44 27.81
C ALA A 499 -36.66 3.27 29.32
N TRP A 500 -35.77 3.81 30.17
CA TRP A 500 -35.82 3.67 31.64
C TRP A 500 -35.71 5.03 32.36
N PRO A 501 -36.69 5.93 32.18
CA PRO A 501 -36.61 7.31 32.68
C PRO A 501 -36.55 7.40 34.22
N GLU A 502 -37.09 6.41 34.93
CA GLU A 502 -37.02 6.30 36.40
C GLU A 502 -35.58 6.10 36.90
N HIS A 503 -34.75 5.37 36.16
CA HIS A 503 -33.34 5.15 36.50
C HIS A 503 -32.45 6.26 35.99
N ALA A 504 -32.83 6.90 34.88
CA ALA A 504 -32.08 7.99 34.28
C ALA A 504 -31.81 9.15 35.25
N GLN A 505 -32.64 9.34 36.29
CA GLN A 505 -32.43 10.38 37.33
C GLN A 505 -31.19 10.14 38.19
N GLY A 506 -30.74 8.89 38.32
CA GLY A 506 -29.56 8.51 39.11
C GLY A 506 -28.25 8.54 38.31
N VAL A 507 -28.28 8.90 37.02
CA VAL A 507 -27.11 8.90 36.14
C VAL A 507 -26.38 10.23 36.21
N ALA A 508 -25.06 10.18 36.41
CA ALA A 508 -24.23 11.36 36.44
C ALA A 508 -24.10 11.99 35.03
N PRO A 509 -24.14 13.33 34.88
CA PRO A 509 -23.94 13.99 33.59
C PRO A 509 -22.53 13.76 33.03
N GLY A 510 -21.54 13.42 33.87
CA GLY A 510 -20.16 13.18 33.47
C GLY A 510 -19.99 12.06 32.44
N ASP A 511 -20.82 11.01 32.49
CA ASP A 511 -20.75 9.90 31.52
C ASP A 511 -21.14 10.35 30.10
N LEU A 512 -22.18 11.18 30.00
CA LEU A 512 -22.60 11.78 28.73
C LEU A 512 -21.59 12.82 28.23
N GLU A 513 -20.96 13.57 29.14
CA GLU A 513 -19.90 14.52 28.81
C GLU A 513 -18.65 13.82 28.26
N ALA A 514 -18.29 12.64 28.78
CA ALA A 514 -17.20 11.82 28.25
C ALA A 514 -17.49 11.33 26.83
N LEU A 515 -18.70 10.81 26.58
CA LEU A 515 -19.13 10.41 25.23
C LEU A 515 -19.16 11.60 24.27
N LEU A 516 -19.66 12.76 24.71
CA LEU A 516 -19.67 13.98 23.89
C LEU A 516 -18.26 14.45 23.55
N ALA A 517 -17.32 14.38 24.49
CA ALA A 517 -15.93 14.78 24.25
C ALA A 517 -15.30 13.96 23.11
N VAL A 518 -15.50 12.64 23.13
CA VAL A 518 -15.04 11.74 22.04
C VAL A 518 -15.74 12.10 20.72
N GLY A 519 -17.04 12.33 20.76
CA GLY A 519 -17.81 12.74 19.57
C GLY A 519 -17.35 14.05 18.96
N THR A 520 -16.99 15.04 19.78
CA THR A 520 -16.46 16.33 19.29
C THR A 520 -15.06 16.19 18.69
N GLU A 521 -14.24 15.25 19.17
CA GLU A 521 -12.94 14.92 18.59
C GLU A 521 -13.10 14.31 17.20
N VAL A 522 -13.98 13.30 17.08
CA VAL A 522 -14.33 12.64 15.82
C VAL A 522 -14.89 13.66 14.81
N GLU A 523 -15.84 14.49 15.24
CA GLU A 523 -16.43 15.56 14.43
C GLU A 523 -15.35 16.53 13.92
N GLY A 524 -14.41 16.93 14.79
CA GLY A 524 -13.31 17.82 14.43
C GLY A 524 -12.38 17.24 13.36
N VAL A 525 -12.06 15.95 13.45
CA VAL A 525 -11.20 15.28 12.47
C VAL A 525 -11.92 15.06 11.13
N LEU A 526 -13.19 14.68 11.15
CA LEU A 526 -13.99 14.60 9.92
C LEU A 526 -14.09 15.98 9.23
N LYS A 527 -14.26 17.07 9.99
CA LYS A 527 -14.25 18.45 9.45
C LYS A 527 -12.89 18.88 8.90
N ALA A 528 -11.80 18.44 9.52
CA ALA A 528 -10.45 18.72 9.04
C ALA A 528 -10.16 17.97 7.72
N VAL A 529 -10.66 16.74 7.57
CA VAL A 529 -10.60 15.99 6.30
C VAL A 529 -11.40 16.72 5.21
N THR A 530 -12.59 17.25 5.53
CA THR A 530 -13.48 17.88 4.53
C THR A 530 -13.14 19.33 4.18
N GLY A 531 -12.28 20.00 4.95
CA GLY A 531 -11.94 21.40 4.72
C GLY A 531 -12.96 22.42 5.24
N ARG A 532 -13.98 22.01 6.01
CA ARG A 532 -14.90 22.95 6.67
C ARG A 532 -14.23 23.55 7.90
N ARG A 533 -13.24 24.44 7.70
CA ARG A 533 -12.77 25.30 8.78
C ARG A 533 -13.90 26.26 9.12
N THR A 534 -14.58 26.02 10.23
CA THR A 534 -15.51 26.99 10.80
C THR A 534 -14.69 28.23 11.13
N SER A 535 -14.74 29.24 10.26
CA SER A 535 -14.03 30.52 10.35
C SER A 535 -14.46 31.40 11.53
N GLY A 536 -15.04 30.80 12.58
CA GLY A 536 -15.74 31.47 13.67
C GLY A 536 -15.13 31.32 15.06
N GLN A 537 -13.87 30.93 15.21
CA GLN A 537 -13.24 30.88 16.54
C GLN A 537 -11.80 31.42 16.52
N GLY A 538 -11.68 32.74 16.50
CA GLY A 538 -10.41 33.43 16.76
C GLY A 538 -10.02 33.33 18.24
N ALA A 539 -8.71 33.38 18.52
CA ALA A 539 -8.07 34.02 19.69
C ALA A 539 -6.62 33.53 19.82
N GLY A 540 -5.64 34.32 19.36
CA GLY A 540 -4.23 34.09 19.74
C GLY A 540 -3.13 34.41 18.73
N ALA A 541 -3.42 34.92 17.54
CA ALA A 541 -2.36 35.39 16.64
C ALA A 541 -1.77 36.71 17.19
N GLY A 542 -0.56 36.62 17.72
CA GLY A 542 0.22 37.77 18.17
C GLY A 542 0.46 38.79 17.04
N PRO A 543 0.57 40.08 17.38
CA PRO A 543 0.83 41.13 16.40
C PRO A 543 2.31 41.07 15.98
N GLY A 544 2.62 40.54 14.80
CA GLY A 544 4.04 40.49 14.38
C GLY A 544 4.42 40.06 12.97
N ALA A 545 3.51 39.63 12.09
CA ALA A 545 3.88 39.26 10.72
C ALA A 545 3.27 40.25 9.71
N MET A 546 4.09 41.19 9.26
CA MET A 546 3.74 42.16 8.21
C MET A 546 3.57 41.48 6.85
N ALA A 547 2.38 41.66 6.29
CA ALA A 547 2.10 42.06 4.90
C ALA A 547 2.92 41.38 3.78
N GLY A 548 2.47 40.19 3.38
CA GLY A 548 2.51 39.76 1.98
C GLY A 548 1.08 39.70 1.46
N GLN A 549 0.69 40.64 0.60
CA GLN A 549 -0.56 40.60 -0.18
C GLN A 549 -0.46 39.44 -1.19
N GLY A 550 -0.77 38.23 -0.75
CA GLY A 550 -1.11 37.13 -1.65
C GLY A 550 -2.61 37.21 -1.95
N THR A 551 -2.97 37.51 -3.20
CA THR A 551 -4.29 37.20 -3.79
C THR A 551 -4.64 35.76 -3.42
N GLY A 552 -5.58 35.49 -2.50
CA GLY A 552 -7.01 35.69 -2.68
C GLY A 552 -7.60 34.39 -3.25
N GLU A 553 -8.48 33.71 -2.51
CA GLU A 553 -9.24 32.51 -2.91
C GLU A 553 -8.53 31.15 -2.88
N GLY A 554 -7.64 30.93 -1.90
CA GLY A 554 -7.34 29.57 -1.47
C GLY A 554 -8.48 29.04 -0.61
N THR A 555 -9.54 28.49 -1.20
CA THR A 555 -10.50 27.66 -0.45
C THR A 555 -9.67 26.57 0.24
N GLU A 556 -9.58 26.61 1.58
CA GLU A 556 -8.78 25.64 2.34
C GLU A 556 -9.46 24.26 2.24
N MET A 557 -9.14 23.50 1.18
CA MET A 557 -9.66 22.16 0.88
C MET A 557 -9.15 21.08 1.85
N GLY A 558 -9.06 21.37 3.15
CA GLY A 558 -8.68 20.37 4.16
C GLY A 558 -7.40 19.60 3.80
N VAL A 559 -7.45 18.28 3.99
CA VAL A 559 -6.42 17.34 3.50
C VAL A 559 -6.44 17.15 1.98
N LEU A 560 -7.58 17.38 1.32
CA LEU A 560 -7.72 17.22 -0.14
C LEU A 560 -6.78 18.18 -0.91
N GLY A 561 -6.58 19.40 -0.41
CA GLY A 561 -5.69 20.39 -1.02
C GLY A 561 -4.24 19.92 -1.14
N PRO A 562 -3.56 19.60 -0.02
CA PRO A 562 -2.22 19.04 -0.03
C PRO A 562 -2.07 17.77 -0.87
N VAL A 563 -3.02 16.83 -0.78
CA VAL A 563 -2.97 15.57 -1.53
C VAL A 563 -3.12 15.82 -3.04
N LEU A 564 -3.99 16.74 -3.45
CA LEU A 564 -4.15 17.11 -4.86
C LEU A 564 -2.90 17.84 -5.40
N ALA A 565 -2.27 18.69 -4.58
CA ALA A 565 -1.01 19.32 -4.93
C ALA A 565 0.10 18.28 -5.13
N GLU A 566 0.17 17.27 -4.27
CA GLU A 566 1.09 16.16 -4.41
C GLU A 566 0.82 15.34 -5.68
N TYR A 567 -0.45 15.00 -5.95
CA TYR A 567 -0.84 14.29 -7.16
C TYR A 567 -0.35 15.04 -8.42
N ARG A 568 -0.51 16.37 -8.47
CA ARG A 568 -0.03 17.20 -9.58
C ARG A 568 1.49 17.19 -9.68
N ARG A 569 2.21 17.25 -8.55
CA ARG A 569 3.67 17.17 -8.50
C ARG A 569 4.19 15.84 -9.07
N GLU A 570 3.58 14.72 -8.69
CA GLU A 570 3.95 13.39 -9.20
C GLU A 570 3.59 13.23 -10.69
N LEU A 571 2.46 13.80 -11.13
CA LEU A 571 2.09 13.83 -12.54
C LEU A 571 3.10 14.61 -13.37
N ASP A 572 3.52 15.79 -12.91
CA ASP A 572 4.53 16.60 -13.59
C ASP A 572 5.90 15.89 -13.63
N ALA A 573 6.27 15.18 -12.56
CA ALA A 573 7.48 14.36 -12.53
C ALA A 573 7.42 13.22 -13.57
N LEU A 574 6.29 12.52 -13.67
CA LEU A 574 6.05 11.46 -14.65
C LEU A 574 6.15 12.00 -16.09
N VAL A 575 5.47 13.12 -16.39
CA VAL A 575 5.50 13.75 -17.71
C VAL A 575 6.92 14.19 -18.07
N ALA A 576 7.62 14.85 -17.14
CA ALA A 576 8.99 15.31 -17.37
C ALA A 576 9.99 14.15 -17.57
N GLU A 577 9.78 13.00 -16.92
CA GLU A 577 10.62 11.81 -17.15
C GLU A 577 10.29 11.15 -18.50
N ALA A 578 9.02 11.04 -18.86
CA ALA A 578 8.60 10.53 -20.16
C ALA A 578 9.18 11.38 -21.32
N ASP A 579 9.17 12.71 -21.19
CA ASP A 579 9.78 13.63 -22.15
C ASP A 579 11.29 13.44 -22.30
N ARG A 580 12.00 13.25 -21.17
CA ARG A 580 13.43 12.97 -21.17
C ARG A 580 13.74 11.63 -21.83
N LEU A 581 12.93 10.62 -21.56
CA LEU A 581 13.09 9.29 -22.14
C LEU A 581 12.87 9.31 -23.64
N ALA A 582 11.80 9.94 -24.09
CA ALA A 582 11.50 10.07 -25.50
C ALA A 582 12.53 10.90 -26.26
N THR A 583 12.99 12.03 -25.70
CA THR A 583 14.03 12.87 -26.31
C THR A 583 15.33 12.07 -26.50
N ARG A 584 15.74 11.28 -25.50
CA ARG A 584 16.89 10.36 -25.61
C ARG A 584 16.71 9.33 -26.72
N HIS A 585 15.53 8.74 -26.79
CA HIS A 585 15.18 7.77 -27.83
C HIS A 585 14.80 8.44 -29.18
N ARG A 586 15.20 9.70 -29.38
CA ARG A 586 15.04 10.53 -30.59
C ARG A 586 13.61 10.68 -31.10
N GLN A 587 12.64 10.46 -30.21
CA GLN A 587 11.24 10.80 -30.46
C GLN A 587 10.97 12.31 -30.42
N ALA A 588 11.98 13.16 -30.18
CA ALA A 588 11.85 14.60 -30.40
C ALA A 588 11.44 14.96 -31.87
N GLN A 589 11.56 14.03 -32.82
CA GLN A 589 11.00 14.16 -34.17
C GLN A 589 9.46 13.97 -34.24
N LEU A 590 8.82 13.48 -33.18
CA LEU A 590 7.36 13.31 -33.07
C LEU A 590 6.63 14.63 -32.81
N ARG A 591 7.25 15.60 -32.13
CA ARG A 591 6.69 16.94 -31.96
C ARG A 591 7.12 17.82 -33.13
N ARG A 592 6.54 17.58 -34.31
CA ARG A 592 6.84 18.43 -35.48
C ARG A 592 6.19 19.81 -35.37
N VAL A 593 5.12 19.91 -34.56
CA VAL A 593 4.37 21.15 -34.34
C VAL A 593 4.12 21.34 -32.84
N ASP A 594 4.36 22.56 -32.36
CA ASP A 594 4.06 22.95 -30.97
C ASP A 594 2.54 22.84 -30.74
N PRO A 595 2.07 22.04 -29.76
CA PRO A 595 0.64 21.92 -29.43
C PRO A 595 -0.04 23.27 -29.21
N ALA A 596 0.66 24.21 -28.56
CA ALA A 596 0.15 25.53 -28.28
C ALA A 596 0.03 26.39 -29.54
N SER A 597 0.71 26.02 -30.64
CA SER A 597 0.68 26.72 -31.93
C SER A 597 -0.43 26.21 -32.87
N LEU A 598 -0.93 24.99 -32.64
CA LEU A 598 -1.95 24.35 -33.46
C LEU A 598 -3.30 25.03 -33.30
N LEU A 599 -3.99 25.23 -34.42
CA LEU A 599 -5.40 25.65 -34.43
C LEU A 599 -5.66 26.94 -33.65
N ASN A 600 -4.70 27.87 -33.64
CA ASN A 600 -4.84 29.21 -33.08
C ASN A 600 -5.49 30.22 -34.05
N ARG A 601 -5.51 29.86 -35.33
CA ARG A 601 -5.93 30.74 -36.42
C ARG A 601 -6.93 30.01 -37.30
N ILE A 602 -7.98 30.71 -37.71
CA ILE A 602 -8.94 30.24 -38.72
C ILE A 602 -8.59 30.92 -40.04
N HIS A 603 -8.16 30.12 -41.00
CA HIS A 603 -7.78 30.57 -42.34
C HIS A 603 -9.02 30.69 -43.23
N SER A 604 -9.00 31.57 -44.23
CA SER A 604 -10.07 31.60 -45.22
C SER A 604 -9.92 30.45 -46.22
N ASP A 605 -11.04 29.83 -46.63
CA ASP A 605 -10.99 28.74 -47.62
C ASP A 605 -10.55 29.23 -49.00
N HIS A 606 -9.31 28.92 -49.39
CA HIS A 606 -8.77 29.27 -50.72
C HIS A 606 -8.87 28.14 -51.75
N ARG A 607 -9.19 26.90 -51.34
CA ARG A 607 -9.09 25.70 -52.20
C ARG A 607 -10.39 25.34 -52.94
N GLY A 608 -11.54 25.91 -52.55
CA GLY A 608 -12.87 25.43 -52.92
C GLY A 608 -13.45 25.75 -54.31
N GLY A 609 -12.67 26.11 -55.34
CA GLY A 609 -13.26 26.55 -56.62
C GLY A 609 -12.51 26.09 -57.87
N SER A 610 -12.63 24.82 -58.25
CA SER A 610 -12.11 24.32 -59.55
C SER A 610 -13.03 24.63 -60.75
N GLY A 611 -14.19 25.25 -60.53
CA GLY A 611 -15.14 25.61 -61.60
C GLY A 611 -15.61 27.06 -61.51
N ALA A 612 -15.07 27.91 -62.38
CA ALA A 612 -15.61 29.22 -62.78
C ALA A 612 -16.03 30.19 -61.65
N GLY A 613 -15.07 30.71 -60.89
CA GLY A 613 -15.30 31.85 -60.00
C GLY A 613 -14.35 31.92 -58.81
N ARG A 614 -13.04 32.00 -59.04
CA ARG A 614 -12.07 32.27 -57.98
C ARG A 614 -12.35 33.69 -57.48
N ASP A 615 -12.82 33.85 -56.25
CA ASP A 615 -13.03 35.18 -55.64
C ASP A 615 -11.68 35.88 -55.52
N PRO A 616 -11.38 36.91 -56.34
CA PRO A 616 -10.08 37.59 -56.31
C PRO A 616 -9.84 38.33 -54.98
N HIS A 617 -10.86 38.46 -54.12
CA HIS A 617 -10.76 39.08 -52.81
C HIS A 617 -10.43 38.09 -51.68
N ALA A 618 -10.20 36.81 -51.98
CA ALA A 618 -9.81 35.83 -50.97
C ALA A 618 -8.33 36.01 -50.58
N GLU A 619 -7.42 36.24 -51.54
CA GLU A 619 -6.00 36.48 -51.28
C GLU A 619 -5.81 37.81 -50.52
N GLY A 620 -5.62 37.73 -49.20
CA GLY A 620 -5.39 38.89 -48.33
C GLY A 620 -6.33 39.03 -47.12
N ARG A 621 -7.28 38.12 -46.93
CA ARG A 621 -8.08 38.10 -45.69
C ARG A 621 -7.20 37.73 -44.50
N GLN A 622 -7.31 38.51 -43.42
CA GLN A 622 -6.60 38.21 -42.18
C GLN A 622 -7.19 36.93 -41.56
N PRO A 623 -6.34 36.02 -41.03
CA PRO A 623 -6.82 34.88 -40.26
C PRO A 623 -7.60 35.38 -39.04
N LEU A 624 -8.69 34.68 -38.71
CA LEU A 624 -9.47 34.98 -37.51
C LEU A 624 -8.83 34.31 -36.30
N GLU A 625 -8.95 34.92 -35.14
CA GLU A 625 -8.58 34.28 -33.88
C GLU A 625 -9.59 33.17 -33.55
N VAL A 626 -9.07 32.04 -33.08
CA VAL A 626 -9.87 30.88 -32.65
C VAL A 626 -10.40 31.14 -31.24
N PRO A 627 -11.74 31.15 -31.04
CA PRO A 627 -12.32 31.28 -29.71
C PRO A 627 -11.87 30.15 -28.78
N GLU A 628 -11.70 30.44 -27.50
CA GLU A 628 -11.27 29.46 -26.48
C GLU A 628 -12.23 28.26 -26.41
N TRP A 629 -13.55 28.52 -26.40
CA TRP A 629 -14.53 27.43 -26.40
C TRP A 629 -14.42 26.55 -27.65
N LEU A 630 -14.16 27.14 -28.83
CA LEU A 630 -14.04 26.38 -30.07
C LEU A 630 -12.81 25.48 -30.02
N ARG A 631 -11.68 26.01 -29.52
CA ARG A 631 -10.45 25.24 -29.26
C ARG A 631 -10.71 24.05 -28.33
N ASN A 632 -11.44 24.27 -27.24
CA ASN A 632 -11.73 23.25 -26.24
C ASN A 632 -12.71 22.17 -26.74
N THR A 633 -13.47 22.47 -27.80
CA THR A 633 -14.40 21.50 -28.39
C THR A 633 -13.70 20.56 -29.41
N ILE A 634 -12.49 20.88 -29.87
CA ILE A 634 -11.74 20.05 -30.84
C ILE A 634 -11.42 18.69 -30.22
N PRO A 635 -11.80 17.57 -30.90
CA PRO A 635 -11.54 16.24 -30.37
C PRO A 635 -10.05 16.07 -30.02
N PRO A 636 -9.74 15.51 -28.84
CA PRO A 636 -8.35 15.33 -28.40
C PRO A 636 -7.55 14.48 -29.39
N GLU A 637 -8.18 13.52 -30.07
CA GLU A 637 -7.55 12.72 -31.11
C GLU A 637 -7.07 13.57 -32.30
N VAL A 638 -7.81 14.61 -32.69
CA VAL A 638 -7.36 15.51 -33.77
C VAL A 638 -6.15 16.34 -33.33
N ARG A 639 -6.18 16.89 -32.11
CA ARG A 639 -5.03 17.62 -31.54
C ARG A 639 -3.80 16.73 -31.46
N THR A 640 -3.99 15.48 -31.05
CA THR A 640 -2.91 14.48 -30.97
C THR A 640 -2.33 14.15 -32.34
N ALA A 641 -3.18 13.84 -33.32
CA ALA A 641 -2.75 13.53 -34.68
C ALA A 641 -1.94 14.68 -35.28
N ALA A 642 -2.33 15.91 -34.98
CA ALA A 642 -1.66 17.13 -35.38
C ALA A 642 -0.28 17.32 -34.74
N VAL A 643 -0.18 17.08 -33.43
CA VAL A 643 1.12 17.14 -32.72
C VAL A 643 2.09 16.11 -33.29
N LEU A 644 1.59 14.90 -33.60
CA LEU A 644 2.34 13.83 -34.23
C LEU A 644 2.61 14.08 -35.74
N ALA A 645 2.08 15.17 -36.31
CA ALA A 645 2.09 15.48 -37.74
C ALA A 645 1.68 14.30 -38.63
N LEU A 646 0.66 13.58 -38.15
CA LEU A 646 -0.06 12.58 -38.94
C LEU A 646 -0.98 13.26 -39.94
N GLU A 647 -1.58 14.37 -39.53
CA GLU A 647 -2.46 15.22 -40.31
C GLU A 647 -2.23 16.67 -39.84
N GLU A 648 -2.04 17.64 -40.72
CA GLU A 648 -2.00 19.06 -40.39
C GLU A 648 -3.43 19.59 -40.34
N PRO A 649 -4.04 19.75 -39.14
CA PRO A 649 -5.40 20.23 -39.08
C PRO A 649 -5.41 21.72 -39.41
N GLU A 650 -6.33 22.11 -40.29
CA GLU A 650 -6.59 23.50 -40.62
C GLU A 650 -8.00 23.85 -40.18
N LEU A 651 -8.14 24.88 -39.35
CA LEU A 651 -9.42 25.54 -39.17
C LEU A 651 -9.62 26.50 -40.33
N VAL A 652 -10.68 26.30 -41.09
CA VAL A 652 -10.98 27.07 -42.28
C VAL A 652 -12.37 27.66 -42.16
N PHE A 653 -12.53 28.97 -42.39
CA PHE A 653 -13.85 29.58 -42.42
C PHE A 653 -14.35 29.85 -43.83
N ARG A 654 -15.66 29.69 -43.98
CA ARG A 654 -16.46 30.12 -45.11
C ARG A 654 -17.48 31.13 -44.62
N THR A 655 -17.69 32.18 -45.41
CA THR A 655 -18.74 33.16 -45.16
C THR A 655 -19.74 33.10 -46.29
N SER A 656 -21.02 32.94 -45.96
CA SER A 656 -22.10 33.13 -46.92
C SER A 656 -22.96 34.30 -46.49
N ILE A 657 -23.37 35.13 -47.45
CA ILE A 657 -24.23 36.28 -47.21
C ILE A 657 -25.46 36.12 -48.09
N THR A 658 -26.61 36.00 -47.44
CA THR A 658 -27.90 36.06 -48.13
C THR A 658 -28.50 37.45 -47.96
N TYR A 659 -29.24 37.92 -48.95
CA TYR A 659 -29.84 39.24 -48.93
C TYR A 659 -31.34 39.12 -48.86
N GLU A 660 -31.92 39.71 -47.81
CA GLU A 660 -33.36 39.83 -47.66
C GLU A 660 -33.76 41.28 -47.94
N VAL A 661 -34.74 41.48 -48.83
CA VAL A 661 -35.25 42.81 -49.14
C VAL A 661 -36.51 43.03 -48.33
N ASN A 662 -36.39 43.78 -47.23
CA ASN A 662 -37.52 44.15 -46.41
C ASN A 662 -38.13 45.49 -46.91
N ARG A 663 -39.43 45.45 -47.24
CA ARG A 663 -40.22 46.64 -47.58
C ARG A 663 -40.88 47.16 -46.30
N GLU A 664 -40.14 47.89 -45.49
CA GLU A 664 -40.75 48.59 -44.36
C GLU A 664 -41.49 49.84 -44.85
N ASN A 665 -42.82 49.81 -44.70
CA ASN A 665 -43.71 50.91 -45.07
C ASN A 665 -43.59 52.10 -44.09
N PHE A 666 -42.45 52.79 -44.09
CA PHE A 666 -42.35 54.10 -43.44
C PHE A 666 -43.02 55.15 -44.32
N ARG A 667 -44.32 55.38 -44.12
CA ARG A 667 -45.05 56.50 -44.75
C ARG A 667 -44.54 57.84 -44.21
N ARG A 668 -43.45 58.37 -44.78
CA ARG A 668 -43.11 59.79 -44.64
C ARG A 668 -44.03 60.60 -45.55
N ARG A 669 -45.21 61.01 -45.04
CA ARG A 669 -46.12 61.91 -45.76
C ARG A 669 -45.51 63.31 -45.84
N PHE A 670 -44.88 63.62 -46.98
CA PHE A 670 -44.70 65.00 -47.44
C PHE A 670 -45.77 65.30 -48.49
N ILE A 671 -46.39 66.48 -48.40
CA ILE A 671 -47.75 66.83 -48.84
C ILE A 671 -48.07 66.56 -50.33
N PHE A 672 -47.12 66.19 -51.20
CA PHE A 672 -47.41 65.85 -52.61
C PHE A 672 -46.67 64.63 -53.20
N TRP A 673 -45.86 63.87 -52.43
CA TRP A 673 -45.07 62.74 -52.97
C TRP A 673 -45.00 61.56 -51.99
N LYS A 674 -45.41 60.36 -52.43
CA LYS A 674 -45.21 59.12 -51.66
C LYS A 674 -43.75 58.66 -51.81
N ARG A 675 -43.04 58.60 -50.68
CA ARG A 675 -41.70 57.99 -50.55
C ARG A 675 -41.78 56.87 -49.53
N HIS A 676 -41.07 55.78 -49.81
CA HIS A 676 -40.87 54.68 -48.87
C HIS A 676 -39.43 54.19 -49.01
N ASP A 677 -38.90 53.59 -47.95
CA ASP A 677 -37.54 53.07 -47.92
C ASP A 677 -37.57 51.56 -48.12
N ARG A 678 -36.76 51.06 -49.04
CA ARG A 678 -36.51 49.63 -49.24
C ARG A 678 -35.16 49.29 -48.62
N ARG A 679 -35.18 48.44 -47.59
CA ARG A 679 -33.97 48.01 -46.87
C ARG A 679 -33.54 46.65 -47.39
N THR A 680 -32.31 46.55 -47.86
CA THR A 680 -31.67 45.25 -48.13
C THR A 680 -30.88 44.87 -46.88
N MET A 681 -31.41 43.92 -46.12
CA MET A 681 -30.74 43.29 -44.99
C MET A 681 -29.78 42.23 -45.52
N ALA A 682 -28.56 42.20 -44.99
CA ALA A 682 -27.60 41.13 -45.21
C ALA A 682 -27.63 40.19 -44.01
N HIS A 683 -27.82 38.90 -44.27
CA HIS A 683 -27.76 37.84 -43.29
C HIS A 683 -26.46 37.08 -43.50
N GLY A 684 -25.55 37.20 -42.54
CA GLY A 684 -24.26 36.55 -42.56
C GLY A 684 -24.32 35.19 -41.88
N VAL A 685 -23.75 34.18 -42.52
CA VAL A 685 -23.45 32.90 -41.89
C VAL A 685 -21.95 32.68 -41.96
N VAL A 686 -21.34 32.37 -40.82
CA VAL A 686 -19.97 31.89 -40.75
C VAL A 686 -20.00 30.40 -40.48
N GLU A 687 -19.33 29.66 -41.35
CA GLU A 687 -19.10 28.24 -41.20
C GLU A 687 -17.61 28.03 -40.97
N VAL A 688 -17.24 27.43 -39.85
CA VAL A 688 -15.87 27.06 -39.52
C VAL A 688 -15.75 25.55 -39.65
N GLU A 689 -14.92 25.11 -40.57
CA GLU A 689 -14.61 23.71 -40.83
C GLU A 689 -13.25 23.36 -40.24
N LEU A 690 -13.17 22.28 -39.49
CA LEU A 690 -11.93 21.61 -39.20
C LEU A 690 -11.62 20.65 -40.35
N ARG A 691 -10.49 20.86 -41.00
CA ARG A 691 -10.00 20.01 -42.10
C ARG A 691 -8.71 19.32 -41.71
N LEU A 692 -8.49 18.15 -42.29
CA LEU A 692 -7.22 17.42 -42.26
C LEU A 692 -6.56 17.44 -43.66
N ASP A 693 -5.31 17.00 -43.81
CA ASP A 693 -4.33 17.33 -44.88
C ASP A 693 -4.89 17.42 -46.31
N GLU A 694 -5.84 16.55 -46.64
CA GLU A 694 -6.47 16.45 -47.96
C GLU A 694 -7.65 17.43 -48.18
N GLY A 695 -7.83 18.41 -47.29
CA GLY A 695 -8.98 19.32 -47.31
C GLY A 695 -10.31 18.64 -46.92
N ARG A 696 -10.23 17.46 -46.31
CA ARG A 696 -11.38 16.69 -45.86
C ARG A 696 -11.98 17.38 -44.63
N SER A 697 -13.17 17.96 -44.75
CA SER A 697 -13.90 18.47 -43.59
C SER A 697 -14.30 17.31 -42.69
N VAL A 698 -13.79 17.33 -41.47
CA VAL A 698 -14.08 16.31 -40.46
C VAL A 698 -15.08 16.80 -39.43
N TRP A 699 -15.22 18.12 -39.33
CA TRP A 699 -16.09 18.76 -38.39
C TRP A 699 -16.46 20.17 -38.82
N THR A 700 -17.70 20.57 -38.57
CA THR A 700 -18.24 21.84 -39.04
C THR A 700 -19.04 22.51 -37.92
N HIS A 701 -18.68 23.76 -37.65
CA HIS A 701 -19.42 24.67 -36.79
C HIS A 701 -20.04 25.76 -37.64
N ARG A 702 -21.29 26.10 -37.36
CA ARG A 702 -21.98 27.16 -38.08
C ARG A 702 -22.62 28.13 -37.09
N VAL A 703 -22.49 29.42 -37.36
CA VAL A 703 -23.17 30.48 -36.62
C VAL A 703 -23.85 31.43 -37.58
N GLU A 704 -25.11 31.76 -37.26
CA GLU A 704 -25.86 32.78 -37.94
C GLU A 704 -25.65 34.11 -37.22
N LEU A 705 -25.19 35.12 -37.94
CA LEU A 705 -24.88 36.42 -37.38
C LEU A 705 -26.10 37.34 -37.44
N PRO A 706 -26.21 38.32 -36.51
CA PRO A 706 -27.28 39.31 -36.56
C PRO A 706 -27.34 40.00 -37.93
N PRO A 707 -28.55 40.21 -38.50
CA PRO A 707 -28.68 40.85 -39.79
C PRO A 707 -28.30 42.33 -39.70
N PHE A 708 -27.69 42.86 -40.76
CA PHE A 708 -27.31 44.28 -40.84
C PHE A 708 -27.79 44.91 -42.14
N VAL A 709 -28.03 46.24 -42.11
CA VAL A 709 -28.49 46.97 -43.28
C VAL A 709 -27.32 47.16 -44.24
N ARG A 710 -27.38 46.55 -45.43
CA ARG A 710 -26.38 46.76 -46.48
C ARG A 710 -26.68 48.01 -47.30
N ARG A 711 -27.94 48.10 -47.73
CA ARG A 711 -28.38 49.09 -48.71
C ARG A 711 -29.74 49.62 -48.34
N LEU A 712 -29.87 50.93 -48.33
CA LEU A 712 -31.12 51.64 -48.13
C LEU A 712 -31.47 52.40 -49.41
N GLU A 713 -32.60 52.03 -50.02
CA GLU A 713 -33.06 52.62 -51.27
C GLU A 713 -34.30 53.45 -50.99
N THR A 714 -34.24 54.75 -51.26
CA THR A 714 -35.43 55.60 -51.22
C THR A 714 -36.19 55.42 -52.52
N MET A 715 -37.39 54.85 -52.45
CA MET A 715 -38.24 54.58 -53.60
C MET A 715 -39.22 55.74 -53.84
N GLY A 716 -39.48 56.07 -55.10
CA GLY A 716 -40.48 57.04 -55.52
C GLY A 716 -41.75 56.35 -56.03
N GLY A 717 -42.93 56.71 -55.51
CA GLY A 717 -44.21 56.18 -55.98
C GLY A 717 -44.92 55.27 -54.97
N GLY A 718 -45.86 54.46 -55.45
CA GLY A 718 -46.57 53.45 -54.64
C GLY A 718 -45.67 52.28 -54.21
N GLU A 719 -46.18 51.40 -53.34
CA GLU A 719 -45.42 50.29 -52.71
C GLU A 719 -44.85 49.26 -53.71
N ASP A 720 -45.40 49.21 -54.92
CA ASP A 720 -44.92 48.36 -56.02
C ASP A 720 -44.06 49.11 -57.05
N SER A 721 -43.75 50.38 -56.81
CA SER A 721 -42.93 51.17 -57.73
C SER A 721 -41.49 50.67 -57.74
N GLY A 722 -40.99 50.31 -58.91
CA GLY A 722 -39.57 50.00 -59.14
C GLY A 722 -38.67 51.23 -59.23
N SER A 723 -39.21 52.45 -59.11
CA SER A 723 -38.44 53.70 -59.27
C SER A 723 -37.60 54.01 -58.03
N VAL A 724 -36.32 53.65 -58.10
CA VAL A 724 -35.31 54.01 -57.10
C VAL A 724 -34.90 55.48 -57.31
N ARG A 725 -35.03 56.32 -56.28
CA ARG A 725 -34.61 57.74 -56.34
C ARG A 725 -33.22 57.96 -55.79
N GLU A 726 -32.90 57.28 -54.70
CA GLU A 726 -31.63 57.41 -54.00
C GLU A 726 -31.22 56.03 -53.50
N VAL A 727 -29.96 55.67 -53.72
CA VAL A 727 -29.36 54.45 -53.17
C VAL A 727 -28.27 54.90 -52.21
N ARG A 728 -28.43 54.55 -50.94
CA ARG A 728 -27.40 54.71 -49.92
C ARG A 728 -26.85 53.34 -49.57
N MET A 729 -25.57 53.13 -49.83
CA MET A 729 -24.84 51.96 -49.36
C MET A 729 -24.40 52.26 -47.93
N GLU A 730 -25.05 51.63 -46.95
CA GLU A 730 -24.63 51.75 -45.55
C GLU A 730 -23.39 50.88 -45.29
N GLU A 731 -23.31 49.72 -45.95
CA GLU A 731 -22.17 48.83 -45.87
C GLU A 731 -21.67 48.42 -47.27
N PRO A 732 -20.59 49.04 -47.79
CA PRO A 732 -20.02 48.68 -49.09
C PRO A 732 -19.30 47.32 -49.08
N ASP A 733 -18.79 46.86 -47.93
CA ASP A 733 -18.03 45.61 -47.78
C ASP A 733 -18.70 44.71 -46.72
N PRO A 734 -19.80 44.02 -47.08
CA PRO A 734 -20.57 43.22 -46.13
C PRO A 734 -19.74 42.04 -45.57
N HIS A 735 -18.77 41.51 -46.31
CA HIS A 735 -17.87 40.46 -45.81
C HIS A 735 -16.87 41.02 -44.79
N GLY A 736 -16.25 42.16 -45.06
CA GLY A 736 -15.34 42.81 -44.12
C GLY A 736 -16.04 43.23 -42.84
N THR A 737 -17.27 43.73 -42.90
CA THR A 737 -18.04 44.09 -41.70
C THR A 737 -18.50 42.90 -40.89
N LEU A 738 -18.86 41.81 -41.56
CA LEU A 738 -19.14 40.54 -40.91
C LEU A 738 -17.92 40.05 -40.11
N LEU A 739 -16.73 40.04 -40.72
CA LEU A 739 -15.50 39.53 -40.08
C LEU A 739 -14.91 40.49 -39.04
N ARG A 740 -14.97 41.82 -39.25
CA ARG A 740 -14.36 42.80 -38.32
C ARG A 740 -15.27 43.14 -37.14
N THR A 741 -16.58 43.16 -37.35
CA THR A 741 -17.53 43.73 -36.38
C THR A 741 -18.38 42.66 -35.71
N LEU A 742 -18.91 41.70 -36.48
CA LEU A 742 -19.87 40.72 -35.98
C LEU A 742 -19.19 39.45 -35.46
N TRP A 743 -18.11 39.00 -36.11
CA TRP A 743 -17.35 37.83 -35.65
C TRP A 743 -16.86 37.93 -34.20
N PRO A 744 -16.24 39.03 -33.73
CA PRO A 744 -15.77 39.12 -32.35
C PRO A 744 -16.88 39.04 -31.29
N GLN A 745 -18.13 39.30 -31.67
CA GLN A 745 -19.29 39.17 -30.79
C GLN A 745 -19.76 37.71 -30.75
N ALA A 746 -19.91 37.08 -31.92
CA ALA A 746 -20.30 35.68 -32.04
C ALA A 746 -19.25 34.70 -31.49
N ALA A 747 -17.98 35.09 -31.53
CA ALA A 747 -16.86 34.32 -30.98
C ALA A 747 -16.93 34.17 -29.45
N ARG A 748 -17.57 35.09 -28.72
CA ARG A 748 -17.54 35.11 -27.24
C ARG A 748 -18.48 34.12 -26.58
N GLY A 749 -19.46 33.57 -27.31
CA GLY A 749 -20.48 32.68 -26.76
C GLY A 749 -20.70 31.44 -27.62
N VAL A 750 -21.07 30.34 -26.96
CA VAL A 750 -21.48 29.09 -27.62
C VAL A 750 -22.94 29.19 -28.11
N GLU A 751 -23.73 30.10 -27.54
CA GLU A 751 -25.12 30.33 -27.92
C GLU A 751 -25.24 30.77 -29.38
N GLY A 752 -26.04 30.05 -30.17
CA GLY A 752 -26.26 30.32 -31.59
C GLY A 752 -25.34 29.54 -32.55
N TRP A 753 -24.40 28.76 -32.02
CA TRP A 753 -23.61 27.83 -32.83
C TRP A 753 -24.34 26.50 -33.01
N SER A 754 -24.52 26.06 -34.26
CA SER A 754 -24.90 24.70 -34.57
C SER A 754 -23.65 23.85 -34.76
N LEU A 755 -23.53 22.78 -33.98
CA LEU A 755 -22.44 21.81 -34.08
C LEU A 755 -22.92 20.62 -34.92
N ALA A 756 -22.28 20.39 -36.07
CA ALA A 756 -22.39 19.10 -36.73
C ALA A 756 -21.58 18.08 -35.92
N SER A 757 -22.11 16.87 -35.68
CA SER A 757 -21.31 15.82 -35.05
C SER A 757 -20.09 15.52 -35.91
N PRO A 758 -18.91 15.20 -35.31
CA PRO A 758 -17.77 14.71 -36.04
C PRO A 758 -18.19 13.56 -36.95
N ARG A 759 -17.58 13.45 -38.13
CA ARG A 759 -17.86 12.36 -39.05
C ARG A 759 -17.79 11.01 -38.31
N GLY A 760 -18.85 10.20 -38.43
CA GLY A 760 -18.88 8.86 -37.84
C GLY A 760 -17.67 8.05 -38.29
N GLY A 761 -16.89 7.55 -37.32
CA GLY A 761 -15.67 6.77 -37.57
C GLY A 761 -14.35 7.55 -37.58
N LEU A 762 -14.37 8.89 -37.62
CA LEU A 762 -13.15 9.72 -37.59
C LEU A 762 -12.28 9.41 -36.36
N ARG A 763 -12.93 9.32 -35.20
CA ARG A 763 -12.25 9.02 -33.93
C ARG A 763 -11.46 7.71 -34.03
N ALA A 764 -12.12 6.65 -34.47
CA ALA A 764 -11.50 5.33 -34.65
C ALA A 764 -10.41 5.31 -35.74
N GLU A 765 -10.52 6.16 -36.77
CA GLU A 765 -9.49 6.33 -37.80
C GLU A 765 -8.25 7.02 -37.24
N LEU A 766 -8.41 8.17 -36.59
CA LEU A 766 -7.33 8.91 -35.95
C LEU A 766 -6.69 8.13 -34.82
N ASP A 767 -7.47 7.45 -33.99
CA ASP A 767 -6.98 6.58 -32.94
C ASP A 767 -6.05 5.50 -33.47
N ARG A 768 -6.41 4.90 -34.62
CA ARG A 768 -5.60 3.90 -35.29
C ARG A 768 -4.33 4.52 -35.86
N ALA A 769 -4.42 5.67 -36.52
CA ALA A 769 -3.28 6.38 -37.08
C ALA A 769 -2.27 6.82 -36.00
N ILE A 770 -2.77 7.39 -34.89
CA ILE A 770 -1.99 7.77 -33.71
C ILE A 770 -1.31 6.54 -33.12
N ALA A 771 -2.06 5.45 -32.92
CA ALA A 771 -1.48 4.22 -32.38
C ALA A 771 -0.43 3.61 -33.32
N ASP A 772 -0.65 3.63 -34.62
CA ASP A 772 0.30 3.13 -35.62
C ASP A 772 1.56 4.00 -35.66
N GLU A 773 1.44 5.32 -35.61
CA GLU A 773 2.60 6.22 -35.58
C GLU A 773 3.36 6.07 -34.27
N LEU A 774 2.69 6.15 -33.12
CA LEU A 774 3.35 5.94 -31.82
C LEU A 774 4.06 4.58 -31.77
N ARG A 775 3.48 3.51 -32.32
CA ARG A 775 4.14 2.21 -32.44
C ARG A 775 5.37 2.21 -33.35
N ARG A 776 5.42 3.02 -34.40
CA ARG A 776 6.62 3.17 -35.25
C ARG A 776 7.79 3.81 -34.50
N TYR A 777 7.48 4.71 -33.55
CA TYR A 777 8.49 5.45 -32.81
C TYR A 777 8.76 4.91 -31.41
N GLU A 778 7.87 4.08 -30.85
CA GLU A 778 8.18 3.31 -29.65
C GLU A 778 9.40 2.46 -29.92
N SER A 779 10.55 2.96 -29.48
CA SER A 779 11.76 2.19 -29.53
C SER A 779 11.55 0.95 -28.67
N VAL A 780 12.19 -0.16 -29.05
CA VAL A 780 12.24 -1.37 -28.22
C VAL A 780 12.70 -1.03 -26.79
N SER A 781 13.48 0.04 -26.60
CA SER A 781 13.87 0.55 -25.28
C SER A 781 12.72 1.21 -24.50
N LEU A 782 11.89 2.04 -25.12
CA LEU A 782 10.71 2.64 -24.46
C LEU A 782 9.71 1.59 -23.98
N THR A 783 9.39 0.63 -24.86
CA THR A 783 8.50 -0.49 -24.50
C THR A 783 9.11 -1.33 -23.39
N ARG A 784 10.44 -1.53 -23.37
CA ARG A 784 11.13 -2.22 -22.27
C ARG A 784 11.06 -1.43 -20.96
N VAL A 785 11.25 -0.12 -20.98
CA VAL A 785 11.17 0.73 -19.78
C VAL A 785 9.77 0.69 -19.17
N PHE A 786 8.74 1.00 -19.95
CA PHE A 786 7.35 0.96 -19.45
C PHE A 786 6.89 -0.47 -19.13
N GLY A 787 7.36 -1.46 -19.89
CA GLY A 787 7.16 -2.86 -19.57
C GLY A 787 7.72 -3.23 -18.20
N ALA A 788 8.95 -2.81 -17.89
CA ALA A 788 9.60 -3.03 -16.59
C ALA A 788 8.89 -2.30 -15.44
N VAL A 789 8.43 -1.07 -15.67
CA VAL A 789 7.62 -0.30 -14.70
C VAL A 789 6.32 -1.02 -14.36
N CYS A 790 5.70 -1.66 -15.35
CA CYS A 790 4.40 -2.32 -15.22
C CYS A 790 4.46 -3.77 -14.77
N MET A 791 5.64 -4.32 -14.51
CA MET A 791 5.76 -5.62 -13.86
C MET A 791 5.40 -5.51 -12.38
N ASP A 792 4.80 -6.56 -11.83
CA ASP A 792 4.62 -6.72 -10.38
C ASP A 792 5.98 -6.72 -9.67
N ASP A 793 6.00 -6.39 -8.39
CA ASP A 793 7.24 -6.10 -7.65
C ASP A 793 8.25 -7.26 -7.66
N GLY A 794 7.78 -8.50 -7.69
CA GLY A 794 8.63 -9.69 -7.86
C GLY A 794 9.25 -9.84 -9.26
N ALA A 795 8.50 -9.52 -10.31
CA ALA A 795 8.96 -9.60 -11.70
C ALA A 795 9.73 -8.33 -12.15
N ALA A 796 9.50 -7.21 -11.48
CA ALA A 796 10.14 -5.95 -11.79
C ALA A 796 11.65 -6.01 -11.59
N ALA A 797 12.16 -6.75 -10.59
CA ALA A 797 13.61 -6.91 -10.40
C ALA A 797 14.27 -7.52 -11.65
N THR A 798 13.64 -8.54 -12.25
CA THR A 798 14.11 -9.15 -13.50
C THR A 798 13.91 -8.24 -14.71
N GLY A 799 12.80 -7.51 -14.78
CA GLY A 799 12.53 -6.55 -15.86
C GLY A 799 13.51 -5.38 -15.88
N LEU A 800 13.81 -4.83 -14.70
CA LEU A 800 14.75 -3.73 -14.51
C LEU A 800 16.20 -4.15 -14.80
N ALA A 801 16.58 -5.39 -14.48
CA ALA A 801 17.91 -5.92 -14.78
C ALA A 801 18.25 -5.96 -16.29
N GLY A 802 17.22 -5.95 -17.16
CA GLY A 802 17.38 -5.91 -18.62
C GLY A 802 17.54 -4.50 -19.22
N LEU A 803 17.51 -3.45 -18.38
CA LEU A 803 17.65 -2.05 -18.82
C LEU A 803 19.08 -1.55 -18.60
N ASP A 804 19.57 -0.71 -19.51
CA ASP A 804 20.85 -0.02 -19.33
C ASP A 804 20.71 1.13 -18.32
N GLY A 805 21.84 1.68 -17.85
CA GLY A 805 21.84 2.60 -16.69
C GLY A 805 20.86 3.78 -16.80
N ALA A 806 20.81 4.45 -17.94
CA ALA A 806 19.92 5.61 -18.09
C ALA A 806 18.45 5.20 -18.21
N ASP A 807 18.15 4.09 -18.88
CA ASP A 807 16.79 3.56 -19.00
C ASP A 807 16.30 2.96 -17.67
N LEU A 808 17.18 2.30 -16.91
CA LEU A 808 16.93 1.79 -15.56
C LEU A 808 16.57 2.93 -14.61
N GLU A 809 17.38 3.99 -14.56
CA GLU A 809 17.09 5.17 -13.74
C GLU A 809 15.74 5.80 -14.08
N SER A 810 15.39 5.81 -15.37
CA SER A 810 14.12 6.36 -15.85
C SER A 810 12.96 5.49 -15.43
N ALA A 811 13.10 4.16 -15.56
CA ALA A 811 12.12 3.20 -15.09
C ALA A 811 11.86 3.36 -13.59
N VAL A 812 12.91 3.52 -12.78
CA VAL A 812 12.78 3.76 -11.33
C VAL A 812 12.03 5.07 -11.04
N ARG A 813 12.38 6.17 -11.72
CA ARG A 813 11.70 7.47 -11.54
C ARG A 813 10.23 7.44 -11.98
N ILE A 814 9.95 6.86 -13.15
CA ILE A 814 8.59 6.68 -13.67
C ILE A 814 7.76 5.84 -12.70
N ARG A 815 8.32 4.72 -12.22
CA ARG A 815 7.66 3.85 -11.26
C ARG A 815 7.35 4.57 -9.95
N SER A 816 8.33 5.27 -9.39
CA SER A 816 8.14 6.08 -8.18
C SER A 816 7.01 7.10 -8.34
N ALA A 817 6.97 7.81 -9.48
CA ALA A 817 5.91 8.78 -9.75
C ALA A 817 4.52 8.10 -9.87
N LEU A 818 4.45 6.94 -10.53
CA LEU A 818 3.19 6.19 -10.66
C LEU A 818 2.72 5.60 -9.32
N ASP A 819 3.63 5.13 -8.47
CA ASP A 819 3.30 4.68 -7.13
C ASP A 819 2.78 5.85 -6.28
N GLY A 820 3.40 7.04 -6.37
CA GLY A 820 2.91 8.28 -5.76
C GLY A 820 1.54 8.75 -6.28
N LEU A 821 1.29 8.65 -7.59
CA LEU A 821 -0.02 8.91 -8.19
C LEU A 821 -1.10 7.94 -7.69
N SER A 822 -0.75 6.66 -7.58
CA SER A 822 -1.67 5.63 -7.07
C SER A 822 -2.03 5.86 -5.61
N LEU A 823 -1.03 6.20 -4.78
CA LEU A 823 -1.21 6.54 -3.38
C LEU A 823 -2.11 7.77 -3.21
N THR A 824 -1.75 8.88 -3.87
CA THR A 824 -2.52 10.13 -3.78
C THR A 824 -3.95 9.96 -4.27
N ARG A 825 -4.18 9.18 -5.34
CA ARG A 825 -5.54 8.81 -5.79
C ARG A 825 -6.32 8.01 -4.73
N ALA A 826 -5.69 7.02 -4.08
CA ALA A 826 -6.33 6.25 -3.02
C ALA A 826 -6.72 7.14 -1.82
N VAL A 827 -5.81 8.03 -1.40
CA VAL A 827 -6.06 8.99 -0.31
C VAL A 827 -7.15 10.00 -0.67
N LEU A 828 -7.13 10.54 -1.89
CA LEU A 828 -8.20 11.42 -2.39
C LEU A 828 -9.55 10.71 -2.37
N SER A 829 -9.60 9.48 -2.86
CA SER A 829 -10.83 8.69 -2.92
C SER A 829 -11.39 8.41 -1.52
N ALA A 830 -10.53 8.04 -0.57
CA ALA A 830 -10.89 7.83 0.83
C ALA A 830 -11.38 9.12 1.50
N ALA A 831 -10.68 10.24 1.29
CA ALA A 831 -11.07 11.54 1.85
C ALA A 831 -12.40 12.05 1.26
N VAL A 832 -12.64 11.87 -0.04
CA VAL A 832 -13.91 12.22 -0.70
C VAL A 832 -15.03 11.29 -0.25
N ALA A 833 -14.80 9.99 -0.12
CA ALA A 833 -15.82 9.05 0.35
C ALA A 833 -16.22 9.31 1.81
N LEU A 834 -15.25 9.66 2.68
CA LEU A 834 -15.53 10.04 4.08
C LEU A 834 -16.19 11.41 4.21
N GLY A 835 -15.66 12.37 3.46
CA GLY A 835 -16.02 13.77 3.62
C GLY A 835 -17.23 14.18 2.80
N LEU A 836 -17.32 13.70 1.57
CA LEU A 836 -18.30 14.10 0.55
C LEU A 836 -19.05 12.88 -0.02
N PRO A 837 -19.60 11.96 0.80
CA PRO A 837 -20.21 10.72 0.30
C PRO A 837 -21.34 10.98 -0.70
N GLY A 838 -22.18 12.00 -0.44
CA GLY A 838 -23.25 12.39 -1.37
C GLY A 838 -22.76 13.04 -2.67
N ALA A 839 -21.51 13.48 -2.76
CA ALA A 839 -20.95 13.99 -4.00
C ALA A 839 -20.68 12.85 -4.98
N LEU A 840 -20.14 11.72 -4.50
CA LEU A 840 -19.93 10.54 -5.35
C LEU A 840 -21.24 10.00 -5.91
N GLU A 841 -22.36 10.09 -5.19
CA GLU A 841 -23.66 9.64 -5.70
C GLU A 841 -24.28 10.61 -6.72
N ARG A 842 -24.08 11.91 -6.55
CA ARG A 842 -24.77 12.95 -7.35
C ARG A 842 -23.95 13.48 -8.52
N ASP A 843 -22.64 13.27 -8.50
CA ASP A 843 -21.70 13.79 -9.46
C ASP A 843 -21.00 12.63 -10.18
N ASP A 844 -21.58 12.24 -11.32
CA ASP A 844 -21.03 11.19 -12.17
C ASP A 844 -19.62 11.53 -12.65
N GLU A 845 -19.32 12.81 -12.87
CA GLU A 845 -18.02 13.25 -13.35
C GLU A 845 -16.95 13.11 -12.25
N LEU A 846 -17.24 13.56 -11.02
CA LEU A 846 -16.34 13.36 -9.88
C LEU A 846 -16.09 11.87 -9.62
N ARG A 847 -17.12 11.03 -9.72
CA ARG A 847 -17.02 9.58 -9.56
C ARG A 847 -16.15 8.95 -10.66
N GLU A 848 -16.38 9.33 -11.91
CA GLU A 848 -15.59 8.86 -13.06
C GLU A 848 -14.13 9.28 -12.89
N LEU A 849 -13.87 10.52 -12.45
CA LEU A 849 -12.51 10.98 -12.22
C LEU A 849 -11.81 10.22 -11.08
N LEU A 850 -12.49 9.85 -10.00
CA LEU A 850 -11.85 9.13 -8.88
C LEU A 850 -11.73 7.63 -9.11
N THR A 851 -12.72 7.00 -9.75
CA THR A 851 -12.87 5.53 -9.77
C THR A 851 -13.04 4.95 -11.16
N GLY A 852 -13.30 5.78 -12.17
CA GLY A 852 -13.53 5.37 -13.54
C GLY A 852 -12.27 4.94 -14.28
N SER A 853 -12.47 4.28 -15.41
CA SER A 853 -11.38 3.86 -16.31
C SER A 853 -10.69 5.05 -16.97
N ASP A 854 -11.43 6.15 -17.16
CA ASP A 854 -10.91 7.42 -17.66
C ASP A 854 -10.59 8.40 -16.51
N GLY A 855 -10.44 7.88 -15.28
CA GLY A 855 -10.18 8.66 -14.08
C GLY A 855 -8.77 9.25 -13.99
N LEU A 856 -8.42 9.76 -12.81
CA LEU A 856 -7.08 10.19 -12.48
C LEU A 856 -6.08 9.07 -12.81
N LEU A 857 -4.98 9.45 -13.47
CA LEU A 857 -3.93 8.54 -13.86
C LEU A 857 -3.28 7.93 -12.61
N ASP A 858 -3.14 6.62 -12.62
CA ASP A 858 -2.40 5.85 -11.64
C ASP A 858 -1.63 4.72 -12.34
N ARG A 859 -0.92 3.89 -11.54
CA ARG A 859 -0.15 2.77 -12.08
C ARG A 859 -1.05 1.74 -12.76
N ALA A 860 -2.19 1.41 -12.17
CA ALA A 860 -3.12 0.41 -12.72
C ALA A 860 -3.69 0.84 -14.08
N GLY A 861 -4.08 2.10 -14.22
CA GLY A 861 -4.59 2.68 -15.47
C GLY A 861 -3.52 2.69 -16.57
N LEU A 862 -2.30 3.14 -16.25
CA LEU A 862 -1.20 3.11 -17.23
C LEU A 862 -0.87 1.67 -17.64
N CYS A 863 -0.67 0.78 -16.67
CA CYS A 863 -0.23 -0.58 -16.93
C CYS A 863 -1.31 -1.45 -17.56
N GLY A 864 -2.58 -1.18 -17.26
CA GLY A 864 -3.71 -1.76 -17.97
C GLY A 864 -3.72 -1.37 -19.44
N ALA A 865 -3.46 -0.10 -19.76
CA ALA A 865 -3.33 0.36 -21.14
C ALA A 865 -2.14 -0.29 -21.87
N VAL A 866 -0.98 -0.40 -21.21
CA VAL A 866 0.21 -1.07 -21.75
C VAL A 866 -0.05 -2.56 -22.01
N ALA A 867 -0.68 -3.26 -21.07
CA ALA A 867 -1.01 -4.67 -21.20
C ALA A 867 -1.99 -4.95 -22.36
N GLN A 868 -2.85 -3.98 -22.69
CA GLN A 868 -3.76 -4.03 -23.85
C GLN A 868 -3.05 -3.67 -25.19
N GLY A 869 -1.74 -3.45 -25.17
CA GLY A 869 -0.97 -3.02 -26.34
C GLY A 869 -1.14 -1.54 -26.69
N GLY A 870 -1.67 -0.75 -25.76
CA GLY A 870 -1.72 0.70 -25.85
C GLY A 870 -0.35 1.32 -25.63
N SER A 871 -0.09 2.46 -26.27
CA SER A 871 1.16 3.19 -26.06
C SER A 871 1.18 3.86 -24.68
N ALA A 872 2.19 3.56 -23.87
CA ALA A 872 2.37 4.20 -22.56
C ALA A 872 2.53 5.71 -22.69
N LEU A 873 3.25 6.13 -23.73
CA LEU A 873 3.43 7.52 -24.06
C LEU A 873 2.10 8.18 -24.40
N ARG A 874 1.17 7.51 -25.11
CA ARG A 874 -0.16 8.09 -25.31
C ARG A 874 -0.87 8.42 -24.00
N VAL A 875 -0.73 7.58 -22.99
CA VAL A 875 -1.39 7.79 -21.68
C VAL A 875 -0.73 8.94 -20.90
N VAL A 876 0.58 9.10 -21.02
CA VAL A 876 1.36 10.11 -20.28
C VAL A 876 1.49 11.46 -21.03
N TRP A 877 1.73 11.41 -22.35
CA TRP A 877 2.04 12.53 -23.26
C TRP A 877 0.86 13.11 -24.03
N LEU A 878 -0.35 12.61 -23.86
CA LEU A 878 -1.50 13.48 -24.15
C LEU A 878 -1.53 14.55 -23.06
N GLU A 879 -0.52 15.45 -23.09
CA GLU A 879 0.02 16.29 -22.01
C GLU A 879 -1.01 17.18 -21.32
N GLU A 880 -2.20 17.28 -21.92
CA GLU A 880 -3.34 17.98 -21.36
C GLU A 880 -4.31 17.04 -20.64
N ALA A 881 -4.60 15.83 -21.12
CA ALA A 881 -5.69 15.03 -20.56
C ALA A 881 -5.49 14.65 -19.08
N PRO A 882 -4.33 14.14 -18.60
CA PRO A 882 -4.11 13.90 -17.17
C PRO A 882 -4.10 15.20 -16.33
N ARG A 883 -3.52 16.28 -16.86
CA ARG A 883 -3.44 17.58 -16.14
C ARG A 883 -4.80 18.26 -16.06
N GLU A 884 -5.51 18.37 -17.17
CA GLU A 884 -6.89 18.84 -17.27
C GLU A 884 -7.80 18.04 -16.34
N ARG A 885 -7.65 16.71 -16.26
CA ARG A 885 -8.42 15.89 -15.29
C ARG A 885 -8.08 16.25 -13.84
N ALA A 886 -6.82 16.51 -13.50
CA ALA A 886 -6.41 16.93 -12.16
C ALA A 886 -6.85 18.38 -11.82
N GLU A 887 -6.88 19.26 -12.81
CA GLU A 887 -7.41 20.63 -12.68
C GLU A 887 -8.92 20.61 -12.50
N ARG A 888 -9.62 19.84 -13.35
CA ARG A 888 -11.06 19.64 -13.27
C ARG A 888 -11.47 18.99 -11.96
N MET A 889 -10.73 17.99 -11.49
CA MET A 889 -10.90 17.41 -10.15
C MET A 889 -10.80 18.49 -9.08
N GLY A 890 -9.79 19.37 -9.13
CA GLY A 890 -9.66 20.48 -8.20
C GLY A 890 -10.84 21.44 -8.24
N GLY A 891 -11.33 21.79 -9.44
CA GLY A 891 -12.52 22.62 -9.63
C GLY A 891 -13.78 22.00 -9.03
N LEU A 892 -14.04 20.72 -9.34
CA LEU A 892 -15.18 19.96 -8.83
C LEU A 892 -15.09 19.82 -7.31
N LEU A 893 -13.93 19.47 -6.75
CA LEU A 893 -13.76 19.36 -5.30
C LEU A 893 -13.98 20.70 -4.60
N ALA A 894 -13.44 21.81 -5.11
CA ALA A 894 -13.67 23.13 -4.56
C ALA A 894 -15.15 23.53 -4.60
N GLU A 895 -15.84 23.27 -5.73
CA GLU A 895 -17.28 23.47 -5.87
C GLU A 895 -18.05 22.62 -4.85
N ARG A 896 -17.76 21.32 -4.73
CA ARG A 896 -18.48 20.40 -3.83
C ARG A 896 -18.24 20.69 -2.35
N VAL A 897 -17.02 21.08 -1.97
CA VAL A 897 -16.72 21.55 -0.61
C VAL A 897 -17.49 22.83 -0.30
N SER A 898 -17.65 23.73 -1.28
CA SER A 898 -18.44 24.96 -1.11
C SER A 898 -19.95 24.72 -1.00
N LEU A 899 -20.46 23.70 -1.71
CA LEU A 899 -21.88 23.31 -1.74
C LEU A 899 -22.27 22.33 -0.63
N GLN A 900 -21.38 22.08 0.33
CA GLN A 900 -21.52 21.00 1.32
C GLN A 900 -22.55 21.32 2.42
N ASP A 901 -23.82 21.38 2.02
CA ASP A 901 -25.01 21.30 2.85
C ASP A 901 -25.86 20.13 2.31
N GLY A 902 -25.57 18.88 2.72
CA GLY A 902 -26.37 17.72 2.27
C GLY A 902 -26.21 16.43 3.08
N PRO A 903 -27.23 15.54 3.09
CA PRO A 903 -27.69 14.81 4.30
C PRO A 903 -27.16 13.38 4.52
N LEU A 904 -26.00 12.98 3.98
CA LEU A 904 -25.53 11.58 3.98
C LEU A 904 -24.07 11.56 4.49
N GLY A 905 -23.55 10.75 5.42
CA GLY A 905 -24.07 9.62 6.19
C GLY A 905 -23.14 9.15 7.35
N ILE A 906 -21.97 9.77 7.59
CA ILE A 906 -21.20 9.60 8.85
C ILE A 906 -21.00 10.94 9.57
N PRO A 907 -20.52 12.02 8.92
CA PRO A 907 -20.32 13.31 9.59
C PRO A 907 -21.61 13.85 10.22
N LEU A 908 -22.71 13.77 9.48
CA LEU A 908 -24.02 14.20 9.97
C LEU A 908 -24.60 13.32 11.08
N ALA A 909 -24.33 12.01 11.02
CA ALA A 909 -24.75 11.11 12.08
C ALA A 909 -23.99 11.45 13.38
N VAL A 910 -22.68 11.74 13.28
CA VAL A 910 -21.87 12.19 14.42
C VAL A 910 -22.35 13.54 14.96
N GLU A 911 -22.60 14.52 14.08
CA GLU A 911 -23.12 15.84 14.48
C GLU A 911 -24.47 15.72 15.20
N ARG A 912 -25.40 14.93 14.65
CA ARG A 912 -26.71 14.67 15.25
C ARG A 912 -26.58 13.99 16.62
N THR A 913 -25.83 12.90 16.73
CA THR A 913 -25.61 12.22 18.02
C THR A 913 -24.95 13.16 19.04
N ASN A 914 -24.03 14.04 18.61
CA ASN A 914 -23.47 15.09 19.47
C ASN A 914 -24.54 16.09 19.96
N GLU A 915 -25.49 16.50 19.11
CA GLU A 915 -26.62 17.36 19.51
C GLU A 915 -27.58 16.66 20.49
N GLU A 916 -27.84 15.38 20.27
CA GLU A 916 -28.66 14.55 21.17
C GLU A 916 -27.97 14.40 22.54
N LEU A 917 -26.67 14.13 22.59
CA LEU A 917 -25.86 14.09 23.82
C LEU A 917 -25.90 15.44 24.56
N ARG A 918 -25.70 16.57 23.85
CA ARG A 918 -25.81 17.92 24.46
C ARG A 918 -27.19 18.17 25.06
N THR A 919 -28.24 17.66 24.43
CA THR A 919 -29.61 17.77 24.93
C THR A 919 -29.83 16.89 26.15
N ALA A 920 -29.34 15.65 26.14
CA ALA A 920 -29.39 14.75 27.29
C ALA A 920 -28.63 15.31 28.52
N ILE A 921 -27.44 15.90 28.32
CA ILE A 921 -26.67 16.55 29.38
C ILE A 921 -27.48 17.69 30.03
N ARG A 922 -28.11 18.55 29.22
CA ARG A 922 -28.97 19.64 29.73
C ARG A 922 -30.13 19.09 30.55
N LEU A 923 -30.79 18.03 30.08
CA LEU A 923 -31.89 17.38 30.79
C LEU A 923 -31.43 16.80 32.14
N GLN A 924 -30.29 16.11 32.18
CA GLN A 924 -29.77 15.52 33.41
C GLN A 924 -29.36 16.57 34.44
N ARG A 925 -28.75 17.68 34.00
CA ARG A 925 -28.45 18.80 34.89
C ARG A 925 -29.73 19.41 35.48
N MET A 926 -30.80 19.55 34.71
CA MET A 926 -32.09 20.02 35.22
C MET A 926 -32.69 19.06 36.25
N ARG A 927 -32.60 17.74 36.01
CA ARG A 927 -33.07 16.71 36.96
C ARG A 927 -32.29 16.77 38.29
N ALA A 928 -30.97 16.88 38.23
CA ALA A 928 -30.13 17.00 39.42
C ALA A 928 -30.46 18.27 40.24
N LEU A 929 -30.70 19.40 39.57
CA LEU A 929 -31.13 20.64 40.23
C LEU A 929 -32.53 20.53 40.86
N ALA A 930 -33.45 19.79 40.23
CA ALA A 930 -34.77 19.55 40.79
C ALA A 930 -34.71 18.65 42.02
N ALA A 931 -33.87 17.60 41.99
CA ALA A 931 -33.66 16.70 43.11
C ALA A 931 -33.04 17.42 44.33
N SER A 932 -32.02 18.26 44.12
CA SER A 932 -31.38 19.02 45.20
C SER A 932 -32.32 20.05 45.84
N ARG A 933 -33.22 20.67 45.06
CA ARG A 933 -34.28 21.53 45.61
C ARG A 933 -35.28 20.75 46.45
N ALA A 934 -35.74 19.60 45.97
CA ALA A 934 -36.68 18.76 46.70
C ALA A 934 -36.09 18.22 48.02
N GLU A 935 -34.78 18.00 48.07
CA GLU A 935 -34.07 17.63 49.30
C GLU A 935 -33.89 18.82 50.25
N SER A 936 -33.66 20.04 49.74
CA SER A 936 -33.61 21.26 50.55
C SER A 936 -34.96 21.69 51.13
N ASP A 937 -36.07 21.32 50.49
CA ASP A 937 -37.43 21.61 50.96
C ASP A 937 -37.94 20.60 52.01
N ARG A 938 -37.26 19.45 52.16
CA ARG A 938 -37.53 18.42 53.17
C ARG A 938 -36.74 18.69 54.45
#